data_AF-A0A349DF67-F1
#
_entry.id   AF-A0A349DF67-F1
#
_cell.length_a   1.000
_cell.length_b   1.000
_cell.length_c   1.000
_cell.angle_alpha   90.00
_cell.angle_beta   90.00
_cell.angle_gamma   90.00
#
_symmetry.space_group_name_H-M   'P 1'
#
loop_
_entity.id
_entity.type
_entity.pdbx_description
1 polymer ?
#
loop_
_entity_poly.entity_id
_entity_poly.type
_entity_poly.pdbx_seq_one_letter_code
_entity_poly.pdbx_strand_id
1 'polypeptide(L)'
;MQLTISKLILFTLLFSSFIHTKVKGQTRGTALLIAEHPYYSEYAPTVAALEATGFQVEVRSLSGQALTPFLIPNNADITTVANSLGSSSYAAFVQEYNTLTGQTWDPTLNPMPVSIPVSGGILSVSPNDINNYSALIFAGVGTPAAGRFEVLPSQDYSPYNGLSSNEVEAIAAHVQDLVLAAGQSNIPVVGQGFGAAIIASCNTDCGLANRLSCPNILDGQTMTGSMVDPGNTQAVLAGYGAIFTQAQAVVVTPATPQFPTVTITGGQWHPQYQLDLVEALLPYTPELTPSPPPNSILVFIADQNYYSETAPFVAAMQNMGFNVELRGANANPVTPYLIGPQTIDGVANSLAGSNYADFLTQFQQVTGQAWDPSLNALPVSIAVDGSILDITAEAMANYRALVVLGGIGATAYTLDGSYAPHGGLSAGEVQTVAEHLNTLAVAALNGGNPVVGICHGSTPTVHFRVPCGAANSVNCISLLDGQTAAGFAGDPTQTGNIYSLINVTYDPSLTVGESLTTPQFLPTSGNTRETIFTLADWYPQHIVELANALGTHLDGSPSDPEPPQNPPLGNVLIFAADSNYYSETRPIISALNALGYTTEVRTASGNPAFSYLIPSNSTLDNQVAPGSNIGAFQAYYQNLTGQAWDNALNINPGSTPSAGSILDVPNPDNYVAFIILGGSGITNYALDGSYVDFPFAGLNATQVQTVAEHISTLAGAFVNQGKPFTGVCHGSQTGVHCRVPDGSPDPINSPSLWEGGSAAGFPLYPDYIQGRYDALGVTYVADLIVGVAMPTSQFTPAVPGGYLLTQRDWYITSSLKTVETLHNLLQSTPINLTNTVNVVLLHGGPVTLGNCGAGNYENDVPCNHPHMPADHTNVEALLNANSPQDDFTFNVISLNLNNPASLPFDPNNEQQVLDYLVANADGLYMFKHWTRYLPDATQNAIARFVQEHGRGVFSNHHGLYNQFDNVVATDKTILVNLFGAQSSVAGFGLSLGNQTIHNVTPHFINTYGLHLLDSSSLFFNGTGASSAINLVGRTAAFTIDDEVYNNMSFEAGVSFGNHTNGILPIMATNALVGNQGLTTGFTREVGGTTENGKLAYIQVGERQEHYDLASGSPIPQMFRNALYWVSSEQNALVSRQTYTNKLTALPKLDLRAYPNPATHFLELNHWEKIKRVVIYNLAGKQQMALNVNSSTSKKMNVQALPRGFFVITVELKDGQKHQTTFVKK
;
A
#
# COMPACT_ATOMS: atom_id res chain seq x y z
N MET A 1 42.85 26.35 -42.10
CA MET A 1 41.46 26.59 -42.52
C MET A 1 40.66 26.68 -41.22
N GLN A 2 40.39 27.89 -40.72
CA GLN A 2 39.73 28.11 -39.42
C GLN A 2 38.22 28.04 -39.62
N LEU A 3 37.58 27.06 -38.99
CA LEU A 3 36.12 26.99 -38.85
C LEU A 3 35.71 27.80 -37.62
N THR A 4 34.85 28.80 -37.81
CA THR A 4 34.30 29.65 -36.75
C THR A 4 33.11 28.96 -36.07
N ILE A 5 33.01 29.14 -34.75
CA ILE A 5 31.97 28.61 -33.84
C ILE A 5 30.53 28.82 -34.37
N SER A 6 30.29 29.88 -35.14
CA SER A 6 28.99 30.17 -35.78
C SER A 6 28.52 29.10 -36.77
N LYS A 7 29.42 28.32 -37.38
CA LYS A 7 29.04 27.22 -38.29
C LYS A 7 28.82 25.89 -37.56
N LEU A 8 29.32 25.73 -36.34
CA LEU A 8 29.05 24.55 -35.52
C LEU A 8 27.63 24.64 -34.95
N ILE A 9 27.20 25.84 -34.53
CA ILE A 9 25.83 26.10 -34.06
C ILE A 9 24.80 25.96 -35.20
N LEU A 10 25.14 26.40 -36.42
CA LEU A 10 24.27 26.19 -37.59
C LEU A 10 24.17 24.72 -38.01
N PHE A 11 25.21 23.89 -37.75
CA PHE A 11 25.18 22.45 -38.03
C PHE A 11 24.36 21.67 -37.00
N THR A 12 24.31 22.13 -35.74
CA THR A 12 23.46 21.55 -34.69
C THR A 12 21.99 21.93 -34.87
N LEU A 13 21.69 23.15 -35.33
CA LEU A 13 20.33 23.62 -35.61
C LEU A 13 19.73 23.03 -36.90
N LEU A 14 20.54 22.70 -37.90
CA LEU A 14 20.06 22.05 -39.13
C LEU A 14 19.66 20.58 -38.90
N PHE A 15 20.16 19.93 -37.84
CA PHE A 15 19.76 18.56 -37.48
C PHE A 15 18.46 18.51 -36.65
N SER A 16 18.14 19.54 -35.87
CA SER A 16 16.84 19.62 -35.16
C SER A 16 15.67 19.96 -36.08
N SER A 17 15.91 20.66 -37.19
CA SER A 17 14.87 21.05 -38.17
C SER A 17 14.37 19.91 -39.06
N PHE A 18 15.01 18.73 -39.07
CA PHE A 18 14.59 17.58 -39.89
C PHE A 18 13.71 16.55 -39.14
N ILE A 19 13.50 16.71 -37.83
CA ILE A 19 12.71 15.75 -37.02
C ILE A 19 11.26 16.21 -36.78
N HIS A 20 10.93 17.48 -37.03
CA HIS A 20 9.57 18.00 -36.80
C HIS A 20 8.68 17.89 -38.06
N THR A 21 8.40 16.67 -38.52
CA THR A 21 7.27 16.41 -39.42
C THR A 21 6.07 15.87 -38.65
N LYS A 22 5.15 16.80 -38.34
CA LYS A 22 3.68 16.67 -38.20
C LYS A 22 3.11 15.38 -37.59
N VAL A 23 2.61 15.50 -36.36
CA VAL A 23 1.40 14.78 -35.91
C VAL A 23 0.39 15.80 -35.39
N LYS A 24 -0.84 15.71 -35.90
CA LYS A 24 -2.01 16.47 -35.39
C LYS A 24 -2.43 15.85 -34.06
N GLY A 25 -2.54 16.65 -32.99
CA GLY A 25 -3.32 16.28 -31.80
C GLY A 25 -2.59 16.11 -30.47
N GLN A 26 -1.32 16.53 -30.36
CA GLN A 26 -0.58 16.45 -29.10
C GLN A 26 -0.88 17.65 -28.19
N THR A 27 -1.08 17.40 -26.90
CA THR A 27 -1.35 18.43 -25.89
C THR A 27 -0.06 18.77 -25.13
N ARG A 28 0.31 20.04 -25.02
CA ARG A 28 1.49 20.53 -24.25
C ARG A 28 1.10 21.11 -22.88
N GLY A 29 -0.08 20.74 -22.39
CA GLY A 29 -0.66 21.25 -21.14
C GLY A 29 -1.23 22.66 -21.29
N THR A 30 -1.39 23.37 -20.16
CA THR A 30 -2.03 24.69 -20.13
C THR A 30 -0.98 25.80 -19.96
N ALA A 31 -0.95 26.79 -20.85
CA ALA A 31 -0.16 28.01 -20.68
C ALA A 31 -1.00 29.09 -19.98
N LEU A 32 -0.55 29.58 -18.82
CA LEU A 32 -1.18 30.69 -18.12
C LEU A 32 -0.65 32.02 -18.67
N LEU A 33 -1.48 32.74 -19.42
CA LEU A 33 -1.14 34.04 -19.99
C LEU A 33 -1.80 35.17 -19.18
N ILE A 34 -0.97 36.01 -18.57
CA ILE A 34 -1.38 37.16 -17.77
C ILE A 34 -1.13 38.43 -18.60
N ALA A 35 -2.17 39.20 -18.84
CA ALA A 35 -2.09 40.42 -19.65
C ALA A 35 -2.97 41.55 -19.12
N GLU A 36 -2.60 42.80 -19.40
CA GLU A 36 -3.40 43.98 -19.05
C GLU A 36 -3.07 45.13 -20.01
N HIS A 37 -4.02 45.42 -20.92
CA HIS A 37 -3.79 46.29 -22.08
C HIS A 37 -2.64 45.76 -22.97
N PRO A 38 -2.73 44.54 -23.52
CA PRO A 38 -1.65 44.00 -24.33
C PRO A 38 -1.56 44.69 -25.70
N TYR A 39 -0.35 44.74 -26.26
CA TYR A 39 -0.18 44.99 -27.68
C TYR A 39 -0.82 43.86 -28.47
N TYR A 40 -1.74 44.16 -29.39
CA TYR A 40 -2.44 43.09 -30.12
C TYR A 40 -1.49 42.28 -31.02
N SER A 41 -0.44 42.92 -31.55
CA SER A 41 0.63 42.27 -32.31
C SER A 41 1.58 41.42 -31.46
N GLU A 42 1.49 41.52 -30.14
CA GLU A 42 2.15 40.65 -29.17
C GLU A 42 1.21 39.49 -28.78
N TYR A 43 -0.02 39.80 -28.42
CA TYR A 43 -1.00 38.84 -27.92
C TYR A 43 -1.42 37.82 -28.98
N ALA A 44 -1.96 38.27 -30.12
CA ALA A 44 -2.63 37.37 -31.05
C ALA A 44 -1.66 36.36 -31.71
N PRO A 45 -0.45 36.76 -32.16
CA PRO A 45 0.52 35.80 -32.70
C PRO A 45 1.01 34.79 -31.65
N THR A 46 1.26 35.22 -30.41
CA THR A 46 1.68 34.32 -29.32
C THR A 46 0.61 33.28 -29.00
N VAL A 47 -0.64 33.71 -28.78
CA VAL A 47 -1.75 32.78 -28.46
C VAL A 47 -1.99 31.80 -29.60
N ALA A 48 -2.06 32.28 -30.84
CA ALA A 48 -2.27 31.42 -32.00
C ALA A 48 -1.14 30.40 -32.16
N ALA A 49 0.12 30.82 -31.96
CA ALA A 49 1.27 29.92 -32.05
C ALA A 49 1.29 28.88 -30.91
N LEU A 50 0.94 29.26 -29.67
CA LEU A 50 0.84 28.33 -28.54
C LEU A 50 -0.27 27.29 -28.75
N GLU A 51 -1.47 27.72 -29.13
CA GLU A 51 -2.58 26.80 -29.42
C GLU A 51 -2.24 25.87 -30.59
N ALA A 52 -1.61 26.41 -31.64
CA ALA A 52 -1.24 25.62 -32.81
C ALA A 52 -0.11 24.62 -32.54
N THR A 53 0.70 24.86 -31.50
CA THR A 53 1.78 23.96 -31.04
C THR A 53 1.34 23.02 -29.91
N GLY A 54 0.06 23.03 -29.53
CA GLY A 54 -0.56 22.03 -28.65
C GLY A 54 -0.92 22.51 -27.25
N PHE A 55 -0.70 23.77 -26.89
CA PHE A 55 -1.12 24.30 -25.59
C PHE A 55 -2.62 24.59 -25.53
N GLN A 56 -3.22 24.42 -24.36
CA GLN A 56 -4.43 25.13 -23.97
C GLN A 56 -4.01 26.49 -23.40
N VAL A 57 -4.53 27.61 -23.91
CA VAL A 57 -4.15 28.94 -23.40
C VAL A 57 -5.23 29.47 -22.48
N GLU A 58 -4.87 29.68 -21.21
CA GLU A 58 -5.74 30.33 -20.23
C GLU A 58 -5.34 31.78 -20.05
N VAL A 59 -6.23 32.71 -20.40
CA VAL A 59 -5.96 34.15 -20.31
C VAL A 59 -6.55 34.73 -19.04
N ARG A 60 -5.72 35.37 -18.21
CA ARG A 60 -6.12 36.12 -17.02
C ARG A 60 -5.76 37.59 -17.15
N SER A 61 -6.59 38.47 -16.59
CA SER A 61 -6.25 39.88 -16.40
C SER A 61 -5.92 40.18 -14.95
N LEU A 62 -5.34 41.34 -14.67
CA LEU A 62 -5.07 41.73 -13.28
C LEU A 62 -6.39 41.99 -12.53
N SER A 63 -7.36 42.62 -13.20
CA SER A 63 -8.65 43.02 -12.63
C SER A 63 -9.79 42.00 -12.79
N GLY A 64 -9.61 40.97 -13.62
CA GLY A 64 -10.66 40.04 -14.05
C GLY A 64 -11.61 40.59 -15.10
N GLN A 65 -11.40 41.81 -15.58
CA GLN A 65 -12.15 42.39 -16.70
C GLN A 65 -11.54 41.95 -18.05
N ALA A 66 -12.35 42.00 -19.10
CA ALA A 66 -11.89 41.77 -20.48
C ALA A 66 -10.82 42.80 -20.87
N LEU A 67 -9.81 42.37 -21.63
CA LEU A 67 -8.69 43.22 -21.99
C LEU A 67 -9.09 44.18 -23.11
N THR A 68 -8.58 45.41 -23.06
CA THR A 68 -8.65 46.37 -24.16
C THR A 68 -7.31 46.38 -24.89
N PRO A 69 -7.17 45.70 -26.05
CA PRO A 69 -5.91 45.68 -26.79
C PRO A 69 -5.65 47.01 -27.51
N PHE A 70 -4.39 47.26 -27.86
CA PHE A 70 -4.01 48.38 -28.74
C PHE A 70 -2.88 48.00 -29.72
N LEU A 71 -2.65 48.83 -30.74
CA LEU A 71 -1.62 48.62 -31.78
C LEU A 71 -0.77 49.88 -31.98
N ILE A 72 0.49 49.70 -32.39
CA ILE A 72 1.38 50.77 -32.82
C ILE A 72 1.71 50.58 -34.32
N PRO A 73 1.43 51.57 -35.20
CA PRO A 73 0.69 52.79 -34.93
C PRO A 73 -0.80 52.55 -34.66
N ASN A 74 -1.45 53.47 -33.94
CA ASN A 74 -2.88 53.36 -33.57
C ASN A 74 -3.77 53.16 -34.82
N ASN A 75 -4.75 52.25 -34.71
CA ASN A 75 -5.66 51.82 -35.80
C ASN A 75 -4.99 51.05 -36.96
N ALA A 76 -3.78 50.53 -36.77
CA ALA A 76 -3.18 49.53 -37.67
C ALA A 76 -3.85 48.15 -37.52
N ASP A 77 -3.46 47.19 -38.36
CA ASP A 77 -3.73 45.75 -38.22
C ASP A 77 -2.39 44.97 -38.16
N ILE A 78 -2.41 43.67 -37.89
CA ILE A 78 -1.19 42.85 -37.86
C ILE A 78 -0.43 42.92 -39.19
N THR A 79 -1.15 43.01 -40.32
CA THR A 79 -0.54 43.18 -41.65
C THR A 79 0.33 44.43 -41.74
N THR A 80 -0.18 45.56 -41.27
CA THR A 80 0.50 46.85 -41.29
C THR A 80 1.70 46.84 -40.35
N VAL A 81 1.53 46.26 -39.17
CA VAL A 81 2.61 46.12 -38.17
C VAL A 81 3.74 45.22 -38.69
N ALA A 82 3.42 44.06 -39.27
CA ALA A 82 4.39 43.12 -39.82
C ALA A 82 5.20 43.70 -41.01
N ASN A 83 4.68 44.74 -41.67
CA ASN A 83 5.35 45.43 -42.77
C ASN A 83 6.06 46.72 -42.33
N SER A 84 5.98 47.10 -41.03
CA SER A 84 6.50 48.37 -40.53
C SER A 84 8.01 48.36 -40.21
N LEU A 85 8.62 47.17 -40.07
CA LEU A 85 10.06 47.00 -39.86
C LEU A 85 10.74 46.55 -41.16
N GLY A 86 11.79 47.26 -41.60
CA GLY A 86 12.44 47.02 -42.89
C GLY A 86 13.15 45.66 -43.07
N SER A 87 13.17 44.81 -42.05
CA SER A 87 13.81 43.49 -42.05
C SER A 87 12.82 42.30 -42.09
N SER A 88 11.52 42.54 -42.04
CA SER A 88 10.48 41.48 -42.16
C SER A 88 9.29 41.99 -43.01
N SER A 89 8.40 41.07 -43.38
CA SER A 89 7.16 41.38 -44.09
C SER A 89 6.04 40.49 -43.56
N TYR A 90 4.79 40.87 -43.79
CA TYR A 90 3.65 40.02 -43.45
C TYR A 90 3.73 38.63 -44.09
N ALA A 91 4.26 38.54 -45.31
CA ALA A 91 4.48 37.25 -45.98
C ALA A 91 5.54 36.39 -45.27
N ALA A 92 6.61 37.01 -44.77
CA ALA A 92 7.66 36.32 -44.01
C ALA A 92 7.11 35.82 -42.66
N PHE A 93 6.34 36.65 -41.95
CA PHE A 93 5.65 36.26 -40.72
C PHE A 93 4.72 35.06 -40.93
N VAL A 94 3.85 35.10 -41.95
CA VAL A 94 2.94 33.98 -42.26
C VAL A 94 3.73 32.72 -42.61
N GLN A 95 4.81 32.85 -43.39
CA GLN A 95 5.65 31.71 -43.74
C GLN A 95 6.26 31.08 -42.48
N GLU A 96 6.80 31.88 -41.59
CA GLU A 96 7.44 31.39 -40.37
C GLU A 96 6.43 30.79 -39.40
N TYR A 97 5.25 31.40 -39.24
CA TYR A 97 4.15 30.81 -38.47
C TYR A 97 3.82 29.40 -38.98
N ASN A 98 3.71 29.26 -40.30
CA ASN A 98 3.38 27.98 -40.91
C ASN A 98 4.52 26.96 -40.76
N THR A 99 5.77 27.41 -40.77
CA THR A 99 6.94 26.56 -40.53
C THR A 99 7.00 26.11 -39.07
N LEU A 100 6.82 27.02 -38.11
CA LEU A 100 6.88 26.73 -36.68
C LEU A 100 5.75 25.81 -36.23
N THR A 101 4.52 26.09 -36.65
CA THR A 101 3.31 25.42 -36.13
C THR A 101 2.82 24.26 -37.01
N GLY A 102 3.25 24.22 -38.27
CA GLY A 102 2.69 23.31 -39.28
C GLY A 102 1.25 23.64 -39.70
N GLN A 103 0.64 24.71 -39.16
CA GLN A 103 -0.71 25.19 -39.46
C GLN A 103 -0.69 26.42 -40.37
N THR A 104 -1.83 26.82 -40.93
CA THR A 104 -1.92 28.06 -41.72
C THR A 104 -2.36 29.21 -40.84
N TRP A 105 -1.64 30.33 -40.84
CA TRP A 105 -2.05 31.56 -40.14
C TRP A 105 -3.48 31.96 -40.54
N ASP A 106 -4.35 32.21 -39.56
CA ASP A 106 -5.72 32.68 -39.79
C ASP A 106 -5.75 34.20 -39.99
N PRO A 107 -6.03 34.69 -41.22
CA PRO A 107 -6.07 36.13 -41.50
C PRO A 107 -7.18 36.87 -40.74
N THR A 108 -8.17 36.16 -40.18
CA THR A 108 -9.24 36.80 -39.38
C THR A 108 -8.72 37.34 -38.04
N LEU A 109 -7.54 36.92 -37.60
CA LEU A 109 -6.83 37.45 -36.44
C LEU A 109 -6.08 38.76 -36.74
N ASN A 110 -6.02 39.23 -37.99
CA ASN A 110 -5.28 40.45 -38.33
C ASN A 110 -5.93 41.74 -37.79
N PRO A 111 -7.27 41.94 -37.90
CA PRO A 111 -7.92 43.11 -37.35
C PRO A 111 -7.98 43.02 -35.82
N MET A 112 -7.63 44.11 -35.13
CA MET A 112 -7.71 44.18 -33.68
C MET A 112 -9.17 44.12 -33.19
N PRO A 113 -9.53 43.21 -32.27
CA PRO A 113 -10.87 43.14 -31.70
C PRO A 113 -11.09 44.30 -30.72
N VAL A 114 -12.36 44.60 -30.45
CA VAL A 114 -12.75 45.66 -29.49
C VAL A 114 -12.38 45.25 -28.06
N SER A 115 -12.40 43.96 -27.74
CA SER A 115 -11.97 43.41 -26.46
C SER A 115 -11.49 41.96 -26.61
N ILE A 116 -10.66 41.50 -25.67
CA ILE A 116 -10.20 40.12 -25.57
C ILE A 116 -10.85 39.48 -24.33
N PRO A 117 -11.53 38.34 -24.45
CA PRO A 117 -12.12 37.65 -23.32
C PRO A 117 -11.04 37.10 -22.38
N VAL A 118 -11.34 37.06 -21.08
CA VAL A 118 -10.48 36.48 -20.04
C VAL A 118 -11.28 35.48 -19.21
N SER A 119 -10.60 34.47 -18.68
CA SER A 119 -11.21 33.44 -17.84
C SER A 119 -11.50 33.94 -16.41
N GLY A 120 -10.89 35.06 -15.99
CA GLY A 120 -11.03 35.66 -14.66
C GLY A 120 -9.84 36.54 -14.29
N GLY A 121 -9.84 37.03 -13.05
CA GLY A 121 -8.74 37.84 -12.50
C GLY A 121 -7.61 36.98 -11.92
N ILE A 122 -6.39 37.51 -11.86
CA ILE A 122 -5.22 36.70 -11.46
C ILE A 122 -5.29 36.19 -10.01
N LEU A 123 -5.98 36.90 -9.12
CA LEU A 123 -6.20 36.47 -7.73
C LEU A 123 -7.01 35.17 -7.60
N SER A 124 -7.69 34.71 -8.66
CA SER A 124 -8.41 33.44 -8.63
C SER A 124 -7.53 32.21 -8.89
N VAL A 125 -6.26 32.42 -9.28
CA VAL A 125 -5.30 31.33 -9.51
C VAL A 125 -4.44 31.18 -8.27
N SER A 126 -4.55 30.05 -7.55
CA SER A 126 -3.73 29.81 -6.37
C SER A 126 -2.27 29.52 -6.77
N PRO A 127 -1.25 29.99 -6.02
CA PRO A 127 0.13 29.57 -6.24
C PRO A 127 0.33 28.06 -6.14
N ASN A 128 -0.49 27.35 -5.34
CA ASN A 128 -0.46 25.89 -5.25
C ASN A 128 -0.93 25.19 -6.53
N ASP A 129 -1.73 25.89 -7.34
CA ASP A 129 -2.27 25.36 -8.60
C ASP A 129 -1.30 25.58 -9.77
N ILE A 130 -0.13 26.21 -9.55
CA ILE A 130 0.82 26.50 -10.62
C ILE A 130 1.29 25.22 -11.33
N ASN A 131 1.35 24.09 -10.62
CA ASN A 131 1.68 22.76 -11.14
C ASN A 131 0.71 22.26 -12.22
N ASN A 132 -0.48 22.86 -12.34
CA ASN A 132 -1.44 22.54 -13.41
C ASN A 132 -1.09 23.23 -14.74
N TYR A 133 -0.10 24.12 -14.75
CA TYR A 133 0.32 24.88 -15.91
C TYR A 133 1.71 24.45 -16.38
N SER A 134 1.90 24.51 -17.69
CA SER A 134 3.15 24.13 -18.36
C SER A 134 4.03 25.32 -18.71
N ALA A 135 3.48 26.54 -18.67
CA ALA A 135 4.22 27.79 -18.82
C ALA A 135 3.47 28.94 -18.15
N LEU A 136 4.22 29.90 -17.59
CA LEU A 136 3.71 31.17 -17.05
C LEU A 136 4.16 32.33 -17.94
N ILE A 137 3.23 33.05 -18.56
CA ILE A 137 3.52 34.05 -19.59
C ILE A 137 2.94 35.41 -19.19
N PHE A 138 3.77 36.45 -19.21
CA PHE A 138 3.37 37.84 -18.99
C PHE A 138 3.43 38.62 -20.31
N ALA A 139 2.26 39.05 -20.79
CA ALA A 139 2.12 39.77 -22.06
C ALA A 139 1.59 41.19 -21.85
N GLY A 140 2.35 42.19 -22.31
CA GLY A 140 1.91 43.59 -22.46
C GLY A 140 1.15 44.19 -21.27
N VAL A 141 1.89 44.68 -20.27
CA VAL A 141 1.34 45.35 -19.08
C VAL A 141 1.73 46.85 -19.09
N GLY A 142 1.14 47.61 -20.03
CA GLY A 142 1.03 49.10 -20.07
C GLY A 142 2.22 49.99 -20.56
N THR A 143 1.91 51.11 -21.25
CA THR A 143 2.83 52.23 -21.63
C THR A 143 2.26 53.63 -21.32
N PRO A 144 2.98 54.75 -21.60
CA PRO A 144 3.76 55.60 -20.70
C PRO A 144 2.98 56.68 -19.92
N ALA A 145 1.65 56.69 -19.94
CA ALA A 145 0.85 57.82 -19.40
C ALA A 145 0.12 57.53 -18.06
N ALA A 146 0.00 56.26 -17.66
CA ALA A 146 -0.52 55.84 -16.36
C ALA A 146 0.44 54.79 -15.77
N GLY A 147 0.64 54.80 -14.45
CA GLY A 147 1.77 54.16 -13.76
C GLY A 147 2.14 52.73 -14.18
N ARG A 148 3.45 52.45 -14.07
CA ARG A 148 4.12 51.13 -14.06
C ARG A 148 3.37 50.12 -13.20
N PHE A 149 2.88 48.98 -13.69
CA PHE A 149 2.64 47.84 -12.81
C PHE A 149 3.97 47.16 -12.55
N GLU A 150 4.59 47.47 -11.42
CA GLU A 150 5.85 46.87 -10.94
C GLU A 150 5.56 46.09 -9.65
N VAL A 151 6.18 44.91 -9.49
CA VAL A 151 5.93 44.03 -8.33
C VAL A 151 6.55 44.59 -7.05
N LEU A 152 7.60 45.41 -7.19
CA LEU A 152 8.26 46.10 -6.07
C LEU A 152 7.69 47.51 -5.83
N PRO A 153 7.51 47.92 -4.56
CA PRO A 153 6.86 49.17 -4.21
C PRO A 153 7.77 50.36 -4.47
N SER A 154 7.35 51.27 -5.34
CA SER A 154 7.43 52.68 -4.91
C SER A 154 6.37 52.87 -3.82
N GLN A 155 6.65 53.62 -2.75
CA GLN A 155 5.77 53.73 -1.57
C GLN A 155 4.34 54.28 -1.83
N ASP A 156 3.96 54.47 -3.09
CA ASP A 156 2.66 54.96 -3.54
C ASP A 156 2.13 54.08 -4.69
N TYR A 157 1.52 52.91 -4.39
CA TYR A 157 0.72 52.22 -5.41
C TYR A 157 -0.44 53.14 -5.82
N SER A 158 -0.40 53.71 -7.03
CA SER A 158 -1.51 54.54 -7.53
C SER A 158 -2.67 53.64 -7.98
N PRO A 159 -3.93 54.05 -7.82
CA PRO A 159 -5.06 53.34 -8.43
C PRO A 159 -4.82 53.10 -9.92
N TYR A 160 -5.03 51.86 -10.38
CA TYR A 160 -4.71 51.44 -11.74
C TYR A 160 -5.91 50.69 -12.34
N ASN A 161 -6.37 51.15 -13.50
CA ASN A 161 -7.46 50.54 -14.27
C ASN A 161 -8.71 50.16 -13.46
N GLY A 162 -9.17 51.07 -12.59
CA GLY A 162 -10.34 50.84 -11.73
C GLY A 162 -10.06 50.06 -10.44
N LEU A 163 -8.83 49.57 -10.24
CA LEU A 163 -8.35 48.98 -8.99
C LEU A 163 -7.87 50.07 -8.04
N SER A 164 -8.20 49.93 -6.76
CA SER A 164 -7.63 50.72 -5.67
C SER A 164 -6.16 50.39 -5.45
N SER A 165 -5.42 51.30 -4.80
CA SER A 165 -4.03 51.09 -4.39
C SER A 165 -3.79 49.76 -3.66
N ASN A 166 -4.73 49.38 -2.78
CA ASN A 166 -4.65 48.13 -2.01
C ASN A 166 -4.86 46.89 -2.88
N GLU A 167 -5.73 46.97 -3.89
CA GLU A 167 -5.95 45.87 -4.84
C GLU A 167 -4.73 45.69 -5.74
N VAL A 168 -4.10 46.79 -6.18
CA VAL A 168 -2.84 46.75 -6.96
C VAL A 168 -1.72 46.12 -6.13
N GLU A 169 -1.59 46.48 -4.85
CA GLU A 169 -0.62 45.88 -3.93
C GLU A 169 -0.86 44.37 -3.74
N ALA A 170 -2.12 43.96 -3.52
CA ALA A 170 -2.48 42.55 -3.36
C ALA A 170 -2.17 41.73 -4.62
N ILE A 171 -2.47 42.28 -5.81
CA ILE A 171 -2.16 41.64 -7.09
C ILE A 171 -0.65 41.55 -7.30
N ALA A 172 0.12 42.59 -6.97
CA ALA A 172 1.57 42.58 -7.07
C ALA A 172 2.19 41.49 -6.17
N ALA A 173 1.73 41.38 -4.92
CA ALA A 173 2.15 40.32 -4.03
C ALA A 173 1.81 38.92 -4.59
N HIS A 174 0.61 38.74 -5.12
CA HIS A 174 0.16 37.47 -5.67
C HIS A 174 0.93 37.06 -6.95
N VAL A 175 1.26 38.02 -7.82
CA VAL A 175 2.10 37.77 -9.00
C VAL A 175 3.50 37.30 -8.61
N GLN A 176 4.07 37.86 -7.54
CA GLN A 176 5.34 37.39 -7.00
C GLN A 176 5.24 35.93 -6.55
N ASP A 177 4.20 35.59 -5.80
CA ASP A 177 3.99 34.23 -5.29
C ASP A 177 3.84 33.23 -6.43
N LEU A 178 3.14 33.59 -7.51
CA LEU A 178 3.02 32.77 -8.72
C LEU A 178 4.36 32.56 -9.43
N VAL A 179 5.19 33.61 -9.56
CA VAL A 179 6.53 33.50 -10.18
C VAL A 179 7.44 32.61 -9.34
N LEU A 180 7.44 32.77 -8.01
CA LEU A 180 8.22 31.94 -7.09
C LEU A 180 7.76 30.48 -7.12
N ALA A 181 6.45 30.24 -7.12
CA ALA A 181 5.88 28.90 -7.22
C ALA A 181 6.25 28.26 -8.57
N ALA A 182 6.18 28.99 -9.69
CA ALA A 182 6.64 28.51 -10.99
C ALA A 182 8.14 28.13 -10.96
N GLY A 183 8.97 28.94 -10.30
CA GLY A 183 10.38 28.62 -10.05
C GLY A 183 10.56 27.30 -9.32
N GLN A 184 9.89 27.11 -8.18
CA GLN A 184 9.96 25.89 -7.36
C GLN A 184 9.48 24.65 -8.13
N SER A 185 8.49 24.81 -9.00
CA SER A 185 7.91 23.76 -9.83
C SER A 185 8.65 23.54 -11.16
N ASN A 186 9.76 24.25 -11.40
CA ASN A 186 10.52 24.21 -12.65
C ASN A 186 9.67 24.53 -13.90
N ILE A 187 8.70 25.43 -13.79
CA ILE A 187 7.84 25.88 -14.88
C ILE A 187 8.46 27.11 -15.54
N PRO A 188 8.69 27.11 -16.87
CA PRO A 188 9.31 28.24 -17.57
C PRO A 188 8.47 29.51 -17.43
N VAL A 189 9.15 30.63 -17.13
CA VAL A 189 8.53 31.95 -17.02
C VAL A 189 8.91 32.82 -18.22
N VAL A 190 7.91 33.39 -18.89
CA VAL A 190 8.07 34.13 -20.14
C VAL A 190 7.62 35.57 -19.97
N GLY A 191 8.47 36.54 -20.31
CA GLY A 191 8.18 37.97 -20.24
C GLY A 191 8.25 38.66 -21.59
N GLN A 192 7.13 39.17 -22.08
CA GLN A 192 7.01 39.82 -23.38
C GLN A 192 6.87 41.34 -23.22
N GLY A 193 7.72 42.11 -23.90
CA GLY A 193 7.68 43.57 -23.88
C GLY A 193 7.89 44.13 -22.48
N PHE A 194 6.84 44.71 -21.89
CA PHE A 194 6.85 45.20 -20.50
C PHE A 194 6.68 44.08 -19.45
N GLY A 195 6.22 42.89 -19.85
CA GLY A 195 6.17 41.72 -18.97
C GLY A 195 7.55 41.30 -18.43
N ALA A 196 8.64 41.62 -19.16
CA ALA A 196 10.00 41.40 -18.68
C ALA A 196 10.34 42.22 -17.41
N ALA A 197 9.75 43.41 -17.26
CA ALA A 197 9.96 44.26 -16.08
C ALA A 197 9.26 43.68 -14.83
N ILE A 198 8.11 43.02 -15.00
CA ILE A 198 7.39 42.34 -13.91
C ILE A 198 8.26 41.23 -13.33
N ILE A 199 8.80 40.36 -14.19
CA ILE A 199 9.67 39.25 -13.76
C ILE A 199 10.94 39.78 -13.11
N ALA A 200 11.58 40.80 -13.70
CA ALA A 200 12.79 41.42 -13.14
C ALA A 200 12.55 42.05 -11.76
N SER A 201 11.32 42.53 -11.50
CA SER A 201 10.93 43.09 -10.20
C SER A 201 10.59 42.05 -9.13
N CYS A 202 10.58 40.74 -9.42
CA CYS A 202 10.38 39.72 -8.39
C CYS A 202 11.66 39.50 -7.56
N ASN A 203 11.51 39.25 -6.25
CA ASN A 203 12.62 38.97 -5.33
C ASN A 203 12.50 37.60 -4.66
N THR A 204 13.60 37.12 -4.08
CA THR A 204 13.64 35.87 -3.31
C THR A 204 12.89 36.03 -1.98
N ASP A 205 12.21 34.97 -1.51
CA ASP A 205 11.31 35.02 -0.36
C ASP A 205 12.00 35.40 0.96
N CYS A 206 11.60 36.55 1.50
CA CYS A 206 12.10 37.11 2.76
C CYS A 206 10.99 37.76 3.61
N GLY A 207 9.73 37.46 3.27
CA GLY A 207 8.54 38.03 3.90
C GLY A 207 8.19 39.46 3.46
N LEU A 208 6.89 39.79 3.54
CA LEU A 208 6.30 41.06 3.09
C LEU A 208 6.99 42.32 3.67
N ALA A 209 7.53 42.25 4.88
CA ALA A 209 8.12 43.40 5.58
C ALA A 209 9.52 43.81 5.07
N ASN A 210 10.22 42.95 4.32
CA ASN A 210 11.63 43.14 3.97
C ASN A 210 11.89 43.21 2.45
N ARG A 211 10.86 43.29 1.61
CA ARG A 211 10.96 43.17 0.13
C ARG A 211 12.01 44.07 -0.55
N LEU A 212 12.29 45.26 -0.02
CA LEU A 212 13.30 46.17 -0.59
C LEU A 212 14.76 45.76 -0.31
N SER A 213 14.98 44.79 0.57
CA SER A 213 16.31 44.36 1.02
C SER A 213 16.74 43.00 0.46
N CYS A 214 15.90 42.37 -0.35
CA CYS A 214 16.09 40.99 -0.80
C CYS A 214 16.64 40.94 -2.22
N PRO A 215 17.50 39.97 -2.55
CA PRO A 215 18.00 39.81 -3.90
C PRO A 215 16.86 39.62 -4.91
N ASN A 216 16.94 40.30 -6.05
CA ASN A 216 16.03 40.04 -7.16
C ASN A 216 16.36 38.69 -7.79
N ILE A 217 15.34 37.98 -8.28
CA ILE A 217 15.51 36.62 -8.82
C ILE A 217 16.37 36.57 -10.09
N LEU A 218 16.59 37.72 -10.75
CA LEU A 218 17.36 37.86 -11.99
C LEU A 218 18.52 38.85 -11.87
N ASP A 219 19.01 39.11 -10.66
CA ASP A 219 20.18 39.97 -10.44
C ASP A 219 21.41 39.43 -11.21
N GLY A 220 22.05 40.31 -11.99
CA GLY A 220 23.18 40.00 -12.85
C GLY A 220 22.86 39.20 -14.13
N GLN A 221 21.59 38.86 -14.38
CA GLN A 221 21.20 38.09 -15.57
C GLN A 221 20.96 38.98 -16.80
N THR A 222 21.25 38.45 -17.99
CA THR A 222 21.01 39.17 -19.25
C THR A 222 19.58 38.97 -19.72
N MET A 223 18.88 40.05 -20.04
CA MET A 223 17.47 40.03 -20.46
C MET A 223 17.21 41.02 -21.59
N THR A 224 16.17 40.80 -22.37
CA THR A 224 15.59 41.81 -23.27
C THR A 224 14.22 42.24 -22.75
N GLY A 225 13.61 43.26 -23.37
CA GLY A 225 12.37 43.87 -22.92
C GLY A 225 11.94 44.97 -23.87
N SER A 226 10.85 45.69 -23.56
CA SER A 226 10.22 46.62 -24.50
C SER A 226 11.19 47.57 -25.21
N MET A 227 11.22 47.46 -26.54
CA MET A 227 12.00 48.30 -27.45
C MET A 227 11.24 49.55 -27.92
N VAL A 228 10.03 49.78 -27.42
CA VAL A 228 9.25 51.02 -27.68
C VAL A 228 9.86 52.21 -26.94
N ASP A 229 10.49 51.97 -25.78
CA ASP A 229 11.21 52.96 -24.98
C ASP A 229 12.47 52.31 -24.35
N PRO A 230 13.50 52.01 -25.16
CA PRO A 230 14.63 51.19 -24.73
C PRO A 230 15.46 51.86 -23.63
N GLY A 231 15.51 53.19 -23.57
CA GLY A 231 16.22 53.92 -22.52
C GLY A 231 15.55 53.75 -21.16
N ASN A 232 14.23 53.71 -21.12
CA ASN A 232 13.45 53.53 -19.90
C ASN A 232 13.37 52.06 -19.48
N THR A 233 13.24 51.13 -20.43
CA THR A 233 13.36 49.69 -20.18
C THR A 233 14.74 49.37 -19.58
N GLN A 234 15.81 49.95 -20.14
CA GLN A 234 17.16 49.81 -19.60
C GLN A 234 17.26 50.34 -18.17
N ALA A 235 16.70 51.52 -17.88
CA ALA A 235 16.74 52.12 -16.54
C ALA A 235 16.00 51.27 -15.50
N VAL A 236 14.84 50.71 -15.85
CA VAL A 236 14.06 49.86 -14.94
C VAL A 236 14.74 48.52 -14.68
N LEU A 237 15.17 47.81 -15.73
CA LEU A 237 15.86 46.53 -15.57
C LEU A 237 17.18 46.68 -14.79
N ALA A 238 17.94 47.75 -15.06
CA ALA A 238 19.15 48.06 -14.30
C ALA A 238 18.84 48.40 -12.82
N GLY A 239 17.69 49.02 -12.54
CA GLY A 239 17.22 49.27 -11.17
C GLY A 239 16.98 47.99 -10.37
N TYR A 240 16.69 46.88 -11.05
CA TYR A 240 16.52 45.55 -10.46
C TYR A 240 17.76 44.65 -10.58
N GLY A 241 18.89 45.17 -11.07
CA GLY A 241 20.15 44.43 -11.20
C GLY A 241 20.28 43.58 -12.47
N ALA A 242 19.28 43.58 -13.35
CA ALA A 242 19.33 42.87 -14.63
C ALA A 242 20.14 43.63 -15.70
N ILE A 243 20.79 42.88 -16.59
CA ILE A 243 21.59 43.40 -17.70
C ILE A 243 20.73 43.45 -18.96
N PHE A 244 20.25 44.65 -19.33
CA PHE A 244 19.46 44.84 -20.54
C PHE A 244 20.30 44.74 -21.83
N THR A 245 19.89 43.90 -22.78
CA THR A 245 20.47 43.81 -24.12
C THR A 245 19.49 44.23 -25.21
N GLN A 246 19.91 45.18 -26.05
CA GLN A 246 19.17 45.62 -27.25
C GLN A 246 19.51 44.78 -28.49
N ALA A 247 20.53 43.90 -28.40
CA ALA A 247 21.08 43.21 -29.55
C ALA A 247 20.28 41.97 -29.97
N GLN A 248 19.40 41.46 -29.09
CA GLN A 248 18.66 40.22 -29.28
C GLN A 248 17.17 40.46 -29.12
N ALA A 249 16.38 39.88 -30.03
CA ALA A 249 14.94 39.97 -30.00
C ALA A 249 14.31 39.07 -28.92
N VAL A 250 14.94 37.91 -28.67
CA VAL A 250 14.60 36.96 -27.61
C VAL A 250 15.86 36.58 -26.83
N VAL A 251 15.76 36.50 -25.50
CA VAL A 251 16.85 36.09 -24.60
C VAL A 251 16.35 34.99 -23.68
N VAL A 252 17.05 33.85 -23.69
CA VAL A 252 16.83 32.72 -22.78
C VAL A 252 17.86 32.81 -21.66
N THR A 253 17.37 33.05 -20.44
CA THR A 253 18.18 33.11 -19.22
C THR A 253 18.12 31.74 -18.54
N PRO A 254 19.24 31.03 -18.38
CA PRO A 254 19.25 29.72 -17.75
C PRO A 254 18.88 29.80 -16.26
N ALA A 255 18.44 28.68 -15.70
CA ALA A 255 18.14 28.54 -14.28
C ALA A 255 19.35 28.91 -13.41
N THR A 256 19.08 29.58 -12.29
CA THR A 256 20.08 29.96 -11.29
C THR A 256 19.74 29.32 -9.94
N PRO A 257 20.68 29.24 -8.98
CA PRO A 257 20.38 28.80 -7.62
C PRO A 257 19.26 29.63 -6.94
N GLN A 258 19.12 30.89 -7.33
CA GLN A 258 18.10 31.82 -6.82
C GLN A 258 16.74 31.64 -7.50
N PHE A 259 16.71 31.13 -8.73
CA PHE A 259 15.49 30.87 -9.50
C PHE A 259 15.67 29.62 -10.36
N PRO A 260 15.21 28.45 -9.91
CA PRO A 260 15.60 27.15 -10.47
C PRO A 260 14.84 26.77 -11.75
N THR A 261 14.34 27.76 -12.50
CA THR A 261 13.71 27.55 -13.82
C THR A 261 14.24 28.53 -14.86
N VAL A 262 13.97 28.26 -16.13
CA VAL A 262 14.37 29.10 -17.27
C VAL A 262 13.46 30.33 -17.36
N THR A 263 14.07 31.49 -17.66
CA THR A 263 13.33 32.71 -17.98
C THR A 263 13.54 33.10 -19.44
N ILE A 264 12.45 33.32 -20.18
CA ILE A 264 12.51 33.71 -21.59
C ILE A 264 11.96 35.14 -21.72
N THR A 265 12.71 36.04 -22.33
CA THR A 265 12.25 37.42 -22.53
C THR A 265 12.26 37.82 -24.00
N GLY A 266 11.24 38.58 -24.42
CA GLY A 266 11.09 39.09 -25.78
C GLY A 266 10.95 40.61 -25.80
N GLY A 267 11.73 41.30 -26.65
CA GLY A 267 11.86 42.76 -26.56
C GLY A 267 11.06 43.57 -27.59
N GLN A 268 10.66 42.96 -28.70
CA GLN A 268 10.04 43.69 -29.81
C GLN A 268 8.56 43.35 -29.96
N TRP A 269 7.74 44.38 -30.19
CA TRP A 269 6.28 44.30 -30.37
C TRP A 269 5.84 43.74 -31.73
N HIS A 270 6.79 43.38 -32.58
CA HIS A 270 6.54 42.91 -33.93
C HIS A 270 6.18 41.41 -33.93
N PRO A 271 5.19 40.98 -34.74
CA PRO A 271 4.60 39.63 -34.69
C PRO A 271 5.61 38.52 -34.94
N GLN A 272 6.63 38.77 -35.77
CA GLN A 272 7.71 37.81 -36.04
C GLN A 272 8.42 37.34 -34.77
N TYR A 273 8.78 38.27 -33.89
CA TYR A 273 9.55 37.93 -32.68
C TYR A 273 8.71 37.21 -31.63
N GLN A 274 7.39 37.16 -31.80
CA GLN A 274 6.52 36.33 -30.98
C GLN A 274 6.60 34.87 -31.36
N LEU A 275 6.90 34.58 -32.63
CA LEU A 275 7.17 33.23 -33.08
C LEU A 275 8.52 32.75 -32.53
N ASP A 276 9.55 33.59 -32.60
CA ASP A 276 10.86 33.32 -31.96
C ASP A 276 10.71 33.03 -30.45
N LEU A 277 9.83 33.76 -29.76
CA LEU A 277 9.56 33.58 -28.33
C LEU A 277 8.92 32.21 -28.05
N VAL A 278 7.91 31.83 -28.83
CA VAL A 278 7.25 30.52 -28.70
C VAL A 278 8.21 29.39 -29.08
N GLU A 279 8.99 29.55 -30.16
CA GLU A 279 10.03 28.60 -30.55
C GLU A 279 11.06 28.38 -29.42
N ALA A 280 11.47 29.45 -28.73
CA ALA A 280 12.37 29.37 -27.58
C ALA A 280 11.75 28.67 -26.36
N LEU A 281 10.41 28.66 -26.23
CA LEU A 281 9.68 28.00 -25.14
C LEU A 281 9.56 26.48 -25.35
N LEU A 282 9.31 26.03 -26.58
CA LEU A 282 9.00 24.64 -26.90
C LEU A 282 9.97 23.59 -26.31
N PRO A 283 11.30 23.82 -26.25
CA PRO A 283 12.24 22.86 -25.65
C PRO A 283 12.06 22.62 -24.15
N TYR A 284 11.38 23.53 -23.45
CA TYR A 284 11.21 23.50 -22.00
C TYR A 284 9.82 23.03 -21.56
N THR A 285 8.95 22.71 -22.52
CA THR A 285 7.57 22.27 -22.30
C THR A 285 7.31 21.02 -23.16
N PRO A 286 7.81 19.84 -22.73
CA PRO A 286 7.69 18.62 -23.52
C PRO A 286 6.21 18.27 -23.76
N GLU A 287 5.94 17.59 -24.87
CA GLU A 287 4.60 17.13 -25.23
C GLU A 287 4.07 16.20 -24.13
N LEU A 288 2.86 16.48 -23.64
CA LEU A 288 2.13 15.51 -22.82
C LEU A 288 1.61 14.44 -23.77
N THR A 289 2.10 13.22 -23.62
CA THR A 289 1.46 12.05 -24.19
C THR A 289 0.00 12.04 -23.69
N PRO A 290 -1.01 12.08 -24.58
CA PRO A 290 -2.40 11.98 -24.14
C PRO A 290 -2.54 10.73 -23.29
N SER A 291 -3.00 10.87 -22.04
CA SER A 291 -3.34 9.70 -21.25
C SER A 291 -4.47 8.96 -21.99
N PRO A 292 -4.30 7.68 -22.34
CA PRO A 292 -5.33 6.93 -23.03
C PRO A 292 -6.60 6.86 -22.14
N PRO A 293 -7.80 6.72 -22.73
CA PRO A 293 -9.01 6.51 -21.95
C PRO A 293 -8.85 5.35 -20.94
N PRO A 294 -9.55 5.37 -19.80
CA PRO A 294 -9.56 4.22 -18.88
C PRO A 294 -9.91 2.93 -19.63
N ASN A 295 -9.36 1.80 -19.18
CA ASN A 295 -9.52 0.48 -19.81
C ASN A 295 -8.99 0.37 -21.25
N SER A 296 -7.90 1.06 -21.58
CA SER A 296 -7.27 0.93 -22.90
C SER A 296 -6.30 -0.26 -22.99
N ILE A 297 -6.26 -0.92 -24.14
CA ILE A 297 -5.33 -2.00 -24.49
C ILE A 297 -4.43 -1.49 -25.62
N LEU A 298 -3.12 -1.58 -25.42
CA LEU A 298 -2.15 -1.20 -26.43
C LEU A 298 -1.88 -2.39 -27.36
N VAL A 299 -2.11 -2.21 -28.66
CA VAL A 299 -1.95 -3.27 -29.67
C VAL A 299 -0.94 -2.83 -30.71
N PHE A 300 0.14 -3.59 -30.86
CA PHE A 300 1.12 -3.41 -31.93
C PHE A 300 0.77 -4.27 -33.15
N ILE A 301 0.78 -3.64 -34.33
CA ILE A 301 0.67 -4.30 -35.63
C ILE A 301 1.82 -3.90 -36.56
N ALA A 302 2.39 -4.89 -37.25
CA ALA A 302 3.44 -4.68 -38.25
C ALA A 302 2.89 -4.68 -39.68
N ASP A 303 3.59 -4.07 -40.63
CA ASP A 303 3.26 -4.21 -42.06
C ASP A 303 3.23 -5.69 -42.47
N GLN A 304 2.25 -6.13 -43.27
CA GLN A 304 1.94 -7.54 -43.57
C GLN A 304 1.37 -8.32 -42.36
N ASN A 305 0.49 -7.68 -41.60
CA ASN A 305 -0.23 -8.25 -40.47
C ASN A 305 -1.38 -9.19 -40.91
N TYR A 306 -1.69 -10.20 -40.10
CA TYR A 306 -2.80 -11.11 -40.38
C TYR A 306 -4.16 -10.55 -39.94
N TYR A 307 -5.02 -10.30 -40.93
CA TYR A 307 -6.32 -9.70 -40.68
C TYR A 307 -7.27 -10.59 -39.89
N SER A 308 -7.09 -11.92 -39.97
CA SER A 308 -7.84 -12.90 -39.18
C SER A 308 -7.47 -12.92 -37.69
N GLU A 309 -6.36 -12.28 -37.32
CA GLU A 309 -6.00 -12.03 -35.91
C GLU A 309 -6.54 -10.65 -35.49
N THR A 310 -6.33 -9.63 -36.31
CA THR A 310 -6.66 -8.24 -35.96
C THR A 310 -8.15 -7.95 -35.85
N ALA A 311 -8.95 -8.28 -36.87
CA ALA A 311 -10.37 -7.92 -36.84
C ALA A 311 -11.15 -8.64 -35.74
N PRO A 312 -11.00 -9.97 -35.54
CA PRO A 312 -11.70 -10.67 -34.45
C PRO A 312 -11.25 -10.22 -33.06
N PHE A 313 -9.94 -9.99 -32.83
CA PHE A 313 -9.44 -9.55 -31.53
C PHE A 313 -9.94 -8.16 -31.15
N VAL A 314 -9.77 -7.18 -32.06
CA VAL A 314 -10.18 -5.79 -31.83
C VAL A 314 -11.68 -5.70 -31.57
N ALA A 315 -12.50 -6.36 -32.39
CA ALA A 315 -13.95 -6.36 -32.22
C ALA A 315 -14.40 -7.05 -30.93
N ALA A 316 -13.73 -8.14 -30.53
CA ALA A 316 -14.04 -8.83 -29.28
C ALA A 316 -13.76 -7.94 -28.06
N MET A 317 -12.55 -7.36 -27.96
CA MET A 317 -12.18 -6.51 -26.83
C MET A 317 -13.03 -5.23 -26.75
N GLN A 318 -13.33 -4.61 -27.89
CA GLN A 318 -14.22 -3.44 -27.92
C GLN A 318 -15.65 -3.78 -27.46
N ASN A 319 -16.20 -4.91 -27.90
CA ASN A 319 -17.54 -5.35 -27.47
C ASN A 319 -17.57 -5.76 -25.98
N MET A 320 -16.43 -6.17 -25.41
CA MET A 320 -16.26 -6.41 -23.98
C MET A 320 -16.05 -5.13 -23.16
N GLY A 321 -15.99 -3.95 -23.80
CA GLY A 321 -15.94 -2.65 -23.13
C GLY A 321 -14.53 -2.07 -22.95
N PHE A 322 -13.51 -2.64 -23.61
CA PHE A 322 -12.16 -2.10 -23.63
C PHE A 322 -11.97 -1.10 -24.78
N ASN A 323 -11.15 -0.07 -24.55
CA ASN A 323 -10.65 0.76 -25.63
C ASN A 323 -9.43 0.04 -26.26
N VAL A 324 -9.33 0.03 -27.57
CA VAL A 324 -8.21 -0.62 -28.27
C VAL A 324 -7.48 0.43 -29.08
N GLU A 325 -6.19 0.59 -28.80
CA GLU A 325 -5.32 1.53 -29.49
C GLU A 325 -4.31 0.77 -30.35
N LEU A 326 -4.40 0.95 -31.66
CA LEU A 326 -3.60 0.25 -32.66
C LEU A 326 -2.39 1.11 -33.03
N ARG A 327 -1.19 0.68 -32.66
CA ARG A 327 0.06 1.34 -33.03
C ARG A 327 0.83 0.53 -34.06
N GLY A 328 1.36 1.24 -35.06
CA GLY A 328 2.30 0.68 -36.03
C GLY A 328 3.75 0.91 -35.61
N ALA A 329 4.70 0.36 -36.35
CA ALA A 329 6.11 0.73 -36.20
C ALA A 329 6.35 2.23 -36.54
N ASN A 330 5.52 2.77 -37.42
CA ASN A 330 5.38 4.19 -37.72
C ASN A 330 3.89 4.55 -37.82
N ALA A 331 3.56 5.81 -38.09
CA ALA A 331 2.19 6.28 -38.19
C ALA A 331 1.49 5.96 -39.53
N ASN A 332 2.11 5.17 -40.42
CA ASN A 332 1.50 4.82 -41.70
C ASN A 332 0.52 3.66 -41.56
N PRO A 333 -0.55 3.61 -42.38
CA PRO A 333 -1.43 2.45 -42.45
C PRO A 333 -0.66 1.15 -42.79
N VAL A 334 -1.05 0.06 -42.14
CA VAL A 334 -0.44 -1.26 -42.27
C VAL A 334 -1.12 -2.06 -43.38
N THR A 335 -0.35 -2.79 -44.18
CA THR A 335 -0.91 -3.70 -45.20
C THR A 335 -1.39 -5.00 -44.54
N PRO A 336 -2.69 -5.34 -44.59
CA PRO A 336 -3.19 -6.61 -44.09
C PRO A 336 -3.01 -7.74 -45.11
N TYR A 337 -3.00 -8.98 -44.64
CA TYR A 337 -3.00 -10.19 -45.47
C TYR A 337 -3.74 -11.35 -44.77
N LEU A 338 -4.12 -12.39 -45.52
CA LEU A 338 -4.76 -13.62 -45.03
C LEU A 338 -4.08 -14.87 -45.64
N ILE A 339 -3.72 -15.83 -44.79
CA ILE A 339 -3.33 -17.18 -45.24
C ILE A 339 -4.58 -17.96 -45.63
N GLY A 340 -4.59 -18.47 -46.87
CA GLY A 340 -5.69 -19.30 -47.37
C GLY A 340 -6.85 -18.46 -47.92
N PRO A 341 -8.11 -18.76 -47.55
CA PRO A 341 -9.27 -18.00 -48.03
C PRO A 341 -9.16 -16.50 -47.74
N GLN A 342 -9.59 -15.67 -48.68
CA GLN A 342 -9.40 -14.21 -48.62
C GLN A 342 -10.51 -13.47 -47.84
N THR A 343 -11.16 -14.16 -46.92
CA THR A 343 -12.20 -13.61 -46.03
C THR A 343 -12.15 -14.29 -44.67
N ILE A 344 -12.60 -13.59 -43.61
CA ILE A 344 -12.65 -14.13 -42.24
C ILE A 344 -13.51 -15.40 -42.16
N ASP A 345 -14.65 -15.43 -42.85
CA ASP A 345 -15.53 -16.61 -42.89
C ASP A 345 -14.87 -17.78 -43.61
N GLY A 346 -14.08 -17.51 -44.66
CA GLY A 346 -13.28 -18.53 -45.33
C GLY A 346 -12.22 -19.11 -44.40
N VAL A 347 -11.47 -18.27 -43.66
CA VAL A 347 -10.46 -18.72 -42.70
C VAL A 347 -11.10 -19.51 -41.55
N ALA A 348 -12.21 -19.04 -40.99
CA ALA A 348 -12.94 -19.76 -39.94
C ALA A 348 -13.42 -21.15 -40.39
N ASN A 349 -13.82 -21.29 -41.66
CA ASN A 349 -14.21 -22.58 -42.26
C ASN A 349 -13.02 -23.50 -42.59
N SER A 350 -11.78 -23.00 -42.52
CA SER A 350 -10.57 -23.81 -42.78
C SER A 350 -10.03 -24.50 -41.53
N LEU A 351 -10.52 -24.15 -40.33
CA LEU A 351 -10.19 -24.82 -39.09
C LEU A 351 -10.83 -26.22 -39.03
N ALA A 352 -10.02 -27.27 -38.92
CA ALA A 352 -10.51 -28.63 -38.82
C ALA A 352 -11.36 -28.84 -37.56
N GLY A 353 -12.61 -29.29 -37.73
CA GLY A 353 -13.53 -29.56 -36.61
C GLY A 353 -14.34 -28.36 -36.12
N SER A 354 -14.17 -27.18 -36.72
CA SER A 354 -15.00 -25.99 -36.48
C SER A 354 -15.48 -25.40 -37.82
N ASN A 355 -16.33 -24.38 -37.78
CA ASN A 355 -16.78 -23.65 -38.96
C ASN A 355 -17.14 -22.19 -38.62
N TYR A 356 -17.51 -21.40 -39.63
CA TYR A 356 -17.87 -20.00 -39.44
C TYR A 356 -19.13 -19.79 -38.56
N ALA A 357 -20.10 -20.71 -38.59
CA ALA A 357 -21.26 -20.61 -37.69
C ALA A 357 -20.88 -20.87 -36.22
N ASP A 358 -19.90 -21.74 -35.97
CA ASP A 358 -19.34 -21.95 -34.63
C ASP A 358 -18.61 -20.69 -34.14
N PHE A 359 -17.81 -20.05 -35.02
CA PHE A 359 -17.19 -18.74 -34.73
C PHE A 359 -18.24 -17.67 -34.37
N LEU A 360 -19.29 -17.51 -35.17
CA LEU A 360 -20.36 -16.54 -34.88
C LEU A 360 -21.02 -16.80 -33.52
N THR A 361 -21.25 -18.08 -33.20
CA THR A 361 -21.84 -18.50 -31.93
C THR A 361 -20.91 -18.18 -30.77
N GLN A 362 -19.62 -18.52 -30.90
CA GLN A 362 -18.60 -18.26 -29.89
C GLN A 362 -18.41 -16.75 -29.65
N PHE A 363 -18.30 -15.95 -30.73
CA PHE A 363 -18.18 -14.50 -30.65
C PHE A 363 -19.35 -13.86 -29.89
N GLN A 364 -20.58 -14.31 -30.18
CA GLN A 364 -21.77 -13.84 -29.48
C GLN A 364 -21.82 -14.29 -28.02
N GLN A 365 -21.38 -15.52 -27.72
CA GLN A 365 -21.33 -16.04 -26.36
C GLN A 365 -20.30 -15.29 -25.49
N VAL A 366 -19.13 -14.99 -26.04
CA VAL A 366 -18.04 -14.29 -25.34
C VAL A 366 -18.36 -12.80 -25.15
N THR A 367 -18.77 -12.12 -26.22
CA THR A 367 -18.88 -10.65 -26.21
C THR A 367 -20.28 -10.13 -25.87
N GLY A 368 -21.29 -11.01 -25.87
CA GLY A 368 -22.70 -10.62 -25.77
C GLY A 368 -23.25 -9.91 -27.02
N GLN A 369 -22.44 -9.68 -28.06
CA GLN A 369 -22.82 -8.98 -29.29
C GLN A 369 -22.64 -9.86 -30.53
N ALA A 370 -23.46 -9.64 -31.56
CA ALA A 370 -23.29 -10.34 -32.83
C ALA A 370 -22.07 -9.81 -33.59
N TRP A 371 -21.34 -10.70 -34.26
CA TRP A 371 -20.24 -10.33 -35.17
C TRP A 371 -20.76 -9.44 -36.31
N ASP A 372 -20.02 -8.37 -36.65
CA ASP A 372 -20.31 -7.53 -37.81
C ASP A 372 -19.81 -8.19 -39.10
N PRO A 373 -20.70 -8.64 -40.01
CA PRO A 373 -20.30 -9.28 -41.26
C PRO A 373 -19.48 -8.37 -42.19
N SER A 374 -19.53 -7.05 -42.00
CA SER A 374 -18.74 -6.09 -42.80
C SER A 374 -17.24 -6.30 -42.60
N LEU A 375 -16.82 -6.82 -41.44
CA LEU A 375 -15.44 -7.11 -41.11
C LEU A 375 -14.89 -8.38 -41.79
N ASN A 376 -15.72 -9.15 -42.51
CA ASN A 376 -15.26 -10.37 -43.18
C ASN A 376 -14.36 -10.11 -44.39
N ALA A 377 -14.54 -8.98 -45.06
CA ALA A 377 -13.76 -8.62 -46.22
C ALA A 377 -12.39 -8.07 -45.81
N LEU A 378 -11.32 -8.52 -46.47
CA LEU A 378 -9.97 -8.00 -46.27
C LEU A 378 -9.90 -6.53 -46.73
N PRO A 379 -9.63 -5.57 -45.82
CA PRO A 379 -9.46 -4.17 -46.20
C PRO A 379 -8.16 -3.95 -46.98
N VAL A 380 -8.07 -2.83 -47.68
CA VAL A 380 -6.86 -2.46 -48.46
C VAL A 380 -5.70 -2.08 -47.55
N SER A 381 -6.00 -1.55 -46.37
CA SER A 381 -5.05 -1.14 -45.33
C SER A 381 -5.76 -1.12 -43.97
N ILE A 382 -5.04 -1.35 -42.88
CA ILE A 382 -5.49 -1.13 -41.50
C ILE A 382 -4.94 0.22 -41.04
N ALA A 383 -5.82 1.11 -40.57
CA ALA A 383 -5.39 2.37 -39.97
C ALA A 383 -4.78 2.12 -38.59
N VAL A 384 -3.74 2.90 -38.26
CA VAL A 384 -3.12 2.94 -36.93
C VAL A 384 -3.30 4.31 -36.32
N ASP A 385 -3.35 4.38 -34.99
CA ASP A 385 -3.49 5.59 -34.21
C ASP A 385 -2.18 6.40 -34.12
N GLY A 386 -1.04 5.77 -34.47
CA GLY A 386 0.29 6.40 -34.59
C GLY A 386 1.44 5.40 -34.46
N SER A 387 2.65 5.87 -34.15
CA SER A 387 3.81 5.00 -33.94
C SER A 387 3.83 4.43 -32.53
N ILE A 388 4.33 3.20 -32.38
CA ILE A 388 4.60 2.61 -31.06
C ILE A 388 5.72 3.35 -30.32
N LEU A 389 6.60 4.05 -31.05
CA LEU A 389 7.66 4.90 -30.46
C LEU A 389 7.08 6.12 -29.73
N ASP A 390 5.83 6.49 -30.01
CA ASP A 390 5.14 7.61 -29.35
C ASP A 390 4.67 7.23 -27.93
N ILE A 391 4.67 5.94 -27.57
CA ILE A 391 4.27 5.45 -26.25
C ILE A 391 5.51 5.30 -25.37
N THR A 392 5.62 6.10 -24.32
CA THR A 392 6.69 5.99 -23.32
C THR A 392 6.48 4.81 -22.37
N ALA A 393 7.54 4.36 -21.68
CA ALA A 393 7.43 3.33 -20.63
C ALA A 393 6.48 3.76 -19.51
N GLU A 394 6.48 5.03 -19.12
CA GLU A 394 5.60 5.61 -18.12
C GLU A 394 4.14 5.60 -18.58
N ALA A 395 3.89 5.94 -19.86
CA ALA A 395 2.56 5.90 -20.45
C ALA A 395 1.97 4.48 -20.51
N MET A 396 2.81 3.43 -20.55
CA MET A 396 2.38 2.04 -20.52
C MET A 396 1.55 1.71 -19.26
N ALA A 397 1.76 2.43 -18.14
CA ALA A 397 0.97 2.28 -16.91
C ALA A 397 -0.52 2.65 -17.09
N ASN A 398 -0.86 3.42 -18.12
CA ASN A 398 -2.24 3.79 -18.42
C ASN A 398 -2.97 2.75 -19.29
N TYR A 399 -2.26 1.75 -19.80
CA TYR A 399 -2.83 0.63 -20.55
C TYR A 399 -2.99 -0.60 -19.65
N ARG A 400 -3.92 -1.47 -20.01
CA ARG A 400 -4.28 -2.69 -19.28
C ARG A 400 -3.54 -3.92 -19.80
N ALA A 401 -2.98 -3.87 -21.00
CA ALA A 401 -2.22 -4.94 -21.62
C ALA A 401 -1.40 -4.40 -22.81
N LEU A 402 -0.31 -5.09 -23.14
CA LEU A 402 0.41 -4.95 -24.41
C LEU A 402 0.15 -6.20 -25.26
N VAL A 403 -0.32 -6.02 -26.49
CA VAL A 403 -0.62 -7.10 -27.42
C VAL A 403 0.18 -6.94 -28.70
N VAL A 404 0.89 -7.99 -29.11
CA VAL A 404 1.66 -8.07 -30.35
C VAL A 404 0.97 -9.05 -31.28
N LEU A 405 0.24 -8.51 -32.25
CA LEU A 405 -0.44 -9.32 -33.26
C LEU A 405 0.57 -9.84 -34.30
N GLY A 406 0.26 -10.99 -34.88
CA GLY A 406 1.12 -11.68 -35.83
C GLY A 406 1.01 -11.18 -37.26
N GLY A 407 1.26 -12.10 -38.18
CA GLY A 407 1.64 -11.82 -39.55
C GLY A 407 3.15 -11.80 -39.76
N ILE A 408 3.57 -12.04 -41.00
CA ILE A 408 4.98 -12.26 -41.33
C ILE A 408 5.87 -11.05 -40.99
N GLY A 409 5.32 -9.84 -41.05
CA GLY A 409 6.06 -8.64 -40.68
C GLY A 409 6.36 -8.48 -39.19
N ALA A 410 5.62 -9.14 -38.29
CA ALA A 410 5.91 -9.07 -36.86
C ALA A 410 7.30 -9.63 -36.52
N THR A 411 7.76 -10.63 -37.28
CA THR A 411 9.07 -11.25 -37.10
C THR A 411 10.25 -10.32 -37.38
N ALA A 412 10.05 -9.23 -38.14
CA ALA A 412 11.11 -8.24 -38.39
C ALA A 412 11.53 -7.49 -37.12
N TYR A 413 10.69 -7.48 -36.09
CA TYR A 413 10.92 -6.80 -34.81
C TYR A 413 11.38 -7.75 -33.70
N THR A 414 11.96 -8.89 -34.08
CA THR A 414 12.53 -9.86 -33.15
C THR A 414 13.85 -9.31 -32.58
N LEU A 415 14.02 -9.39 -31.27
CA LEU A 415 15.22 -8.90 -30.58
C LEU A 415 16.38 -9.93 -30.63
N ASP A 416 16.87 -10.21 -31.83
CA ASP A 416 17.92 -11.21 -32.11
C ASP A 416 19.24 -10.60 -32.61
N GLY A 417 19.29 -9.28 -32.82
CA GLY A 417 20.46 -8.56 -33.30
C GLY A 417 20.64 -8.54 -34.82
N SER A 418 19.68 -9.07 -35.59
CA SER A 418 19.72 -9.12 -37.05
C SER A 418 18.52 -8.40 -37.68
N TYR A 419 18.70 -7.12 -37.99
CA TYR A 419 17.62 -6.27 -38.53
C TYR A 419 17.76 -6.02 -40.03
N ALA A 420 16.64 -6.02 -40.75
CA ALA A 420 16.53 -5.67 -42.16
C ALA A 420 15.46 -4.58 -42.35
N PRO A 421 15.52 -3.80 -43.45
CA PRO A 421 14.46 -2.83 -43.76
C PRO A 421 13.10 -3.52 -43.91
N HIS A 422 12.06 -2.99 -43.27
CA HIS A 422 10.69 -3.53 -43.32
C HIS A 422 9.66 -2.40 -43.15
N GLY A 423 8.48 -2.51 -43.78
CA GLY A 423 7.39 -1.54 -43.59
C GLY A 423 7.72 -0.08 -43.89
N GLY A 424 8.67 0.17 -44.82
CA GLY A 424 9.16 1.51 -45.16
C GLY A 424 10.21 2.07 -44.19
N LEU A 425 10.62 1.31 -43.18
CA LEU A 425 11.68 1.66 -42.23
C LEU A 425 13.03 1.05 -42.64
N SER A 426 14.11 1.74 -42.30
CA SER A 426 15.48 1.20 -42.39
C SER A 426 15.75 0.15 -41.31
N ALA A 427 16.81 -0.64 -41.47
CA ALA A 427 17.19 -1.65 -40.48
C ALA A 427 17.43 -1.07 -39.07
N GLY A 428 18.01 0.14 -38.97
CA GLY A 428 18.23 0.80 -37.68
C GLY A 428 16.95 1.30 -37.01
N GLU A 429 15.96 1.73 -37.80
CA GLU A 429 14.63 2.10 -37.28
C GLU A 429 13.84 0.87 -36.84
N VAL A 430 13.94 -0.24 -37.57
CA VAL A 430 13.35 -1.54 -37.16
C VAL A 430 13.96 -2.02 -35.84
N GLN A 431 15.29 -1.91 -35.68
CA GLN A 431 15.97 -2.18 -34.42
C GLN A 431 15.41 -1.31 -33.28
N THR A 432 15.27 0.00 -33.52
CA THR A 432 14.76 0.94 -32.51
C THR A 432 13.35 0.56 -32.06
N VAL A 433 12.49 0.15 -32.99
CA VAL A 433 11.13 -0.32 -32.67
C VAL A 433 11.16 -1.63 -31.89
N ALA A 434 12.03 -2.59 -32.24
CA ALA A 434 12.16 -3.86 -31.53
C ALA A 434 12.64 -3.66 -30.08
N GLU A 435 13.64 -2.80 -29.88
CA GLU A 435 14.14 -2.43 -28.55
C GLU A 435 13.08 -1.68 -27.73
N HIS A 436 12.30 -0.82 -28.37
CA HIS A 436 11.21 -0.09 -27.71
C HIS A 436 10.05 -0.99 -27.30
N LEU A 437 9.66 -1.96 -28.15
CA LEU A 437 8.67 -2.99 -27.80
C LEU A 437 9.12 -3.80 -26.57
N ASN A 438 10.41 -4.13 -26.48
CA ASN A 438 10.96 -4.77 -25.29
C ASN A 438 10.81 -3.88 -24.04
N THR A 439 11.14 -2.58 -24.15
CA THR A 439 10.96 -1.60 -23.07
C THR A 439 9.51 -1.52 -22.60
N LEU A 440 8.56 -1.47 -23.54
CA LEU A 440 7.13 -1.44 -23.23
C LEU A 440 6.64 -2.75 -22.61
N ALA A 441 7.13 -3.91 -23.06
CA ALA A 441 6.79 -5.19 -22.46
C ALA A 441 7.26 -5.28 -21.01
N VAL A 442 8.49 -4.84 -20.73
CA VAL A 442 9.02 -4.74 -19.35
C VAL A 442 8.19 -3.75 -18.52
N ALA A 443 7.83 -2.59 -19.07
CA ALA A 443 7.00 -1.60 -18.39
C ALA A 443 5.58 -2.12 -18.11
N ALA A 444 4.97 -2.84 -19.05
CA ALA A 444 3.66 -3.47 -18.90
C ALA A 444 3.67 -4.46 -17.74
N LEU A 445 4.65 -5.37 -17.73
CA LEU A 445 4.83 -6.34 -16.65
C LEU A 445 5.11 -5.63 -15.31
N ASN A 446 5.94 -4.56 -15.30
CA ASN A 446 6.16 -3.67 -14.14
C ASN A 446 4.91 -2.98 -13.60
N GLY A 447 3.87 -2.82 -14.42
CA GLY A 447 2.57 -2.33 -14.00
C GLY A 447 1.59 -3.43 -13.58
N GLY A 448 1.99 -4.69 -13.60
CA GLY A 448 1.10 -5.84 -13.41
C GLY A 448 0.16 -6.08 -14.61
N ASN A 449 0.50 -5.58 -15.80
CA ASN A 449 -0.31 -5.75 -17.01
C ASN A 449 0.24 -6.90 -17.87
N PRO A 450 -0.62 -7.77 -18.44
CA PRO A 450 -0.18 -8.87 -19.28
C PRO A 450 0.41 -8.40 -20.61
N VAL A 451 1.32 -9.23 -21.14
CA VAL A 451 1.88 -9.11 -22.50
C VAL A 451 1.39 -10.29 -23.33
N VAL A 452 0.92 -10.06 -24.55
CA VAL A 452 0.31 -11.10 -25.38
C VAL A 452 1.00 -11.16 -26.74
N GLY A 453 1.50 -12.32 -27.13
CA GLY A 453 2.00 -12.61 -28.47
C GLY A 453 1.07 -13.57 -29.20
N ILE A 454 0.74 -13.27 -30.46
CA ILE A 454 -0.14 -14.14 -31.26
C ILE A 454 0.59 -14.62 -32.51
N CYS A 455 0.58 -15.93 -32.77
CA CYS A 455 1.07 -16.54 -34.01
C CYS A 455 2.55 -16.15 -34.27
N HIS A 456 2.83 -15.33 -35.29
CA HIS A 456 4.16 -14.78 -35.56
C HIS A 456 4.57 -13.67 -34.59
N GLY A 457 3.61 -12.98 -33.96
CA GLY A 457 3.81 -11.99 -32.90
C GLY A 457 4.29 -12.61 -31.59
N SER A 458 4.12 -13.92 -31.41
CA SER A 458 4.78 -14.66 -30.32
C SER A 458 6.31 -14.65 -30.47
N THR A 459 6.84 -14.64 -31.70
CA THR A 459 8.29 -14.64 -31.94
C THR A 459 9.04 -13.44 -31.35
N PRO A 460 8.65 -12.18 -31.59
CA PRO A 460 9.25 -11.05 -30.89
C PRO A 460 8.95 -11.10 -29.38
N THR A 461 7.77 -11.56 -28.97
CA THR A 461 7.37 -11.66 -27.55
C THR A 461 8.28 -12.60 -26.75
N VAL A 462 8.61 -13.78 -27.27
CA VAL A 462 9.57 -14.69 -26.62
C VAL A 462 11.00 -14.16 -26.68
N HIS A 463 11.31 -13.23 -27.58
CA HIS A 463 12.61 -12.58 -27.67
C HIS A 463 12.73 -11.33 -26.80
N PHE A 464 11.65 -10.87 -26.16
CA PHE A 464 11.76 -9.85 -25.13
C PHE A 464 12.69 -10.32 -24.01
N ARG A 465 13.51 -9.41 -23.49
CA ARG A 465 14.63 -9.68 -22.59
C ARG A 465 14.53 -8.89 -21.31
N VAL A 466 15.06 -9.50 -20.25
CA VAL A 466 15.29 -8.84 -18.96
C VAL A 466 16.33 -7.74 -19.13
N PRO A 467 16.12 -6.50 -18.63
CA PRO A 467 17.17 -5.49 -18.62
C PRO A 467 18.38 -5.96 -17.81
N CYS A 468 19.56 -6.10 -18.45
CA CYS A 468 20.78 -6.64 -17.81
C CYS A 468 21.98 -5.70 -17.82
N GLY A 469 21.78 -4.40 -18.11
CA GLY A 469 22.85 -3.38 -18.14
C GLY A 469 23.82 -3.49 -19.32
N ALA A 470 23.60 -4.40 -20.26
CA ALA A 470 24.39 -4.50 -21.50
C ALA A 470 24.10 -3.32 -22.45
N ALA A 471 25.10 -2.95 -23.26
CA ALA A 471 24.96 -1.89 -24.28
C ALA A 471 23.92 -2.21 -25.37
N ASN A 472 23.53 -3.48 -25.49
CA ASN A 472 22.43 -3.95 -26.32
C ASN A 472 21.65 -5.04 -25.58
N SER A 473 20.33 -5.05 -25.75
CA SER A 473 19.42 -5.98 -25.07
C SER A 473 19.54 -7.43 -25.55
N VAL A 474 20.10 -7.65 -26.76
CA VAL A 474 20.26 -8.99 -27.39
C VAL A 474 21.06 -9.97 -26.52
N ASN A 475 21.99 -9.47 -25.70
CA ASN A 475 22.84 -10.29 -24.83
C ASN A 475 22.18 -10.69 -23.50
N CYS A 476 20.97 -10.19 -23.23
CA CYS A 476 20.24 -10.49 -22.00
C CYS A 476 19.36 -11.76 -22.16
N ILE A 477 18.96 -12.35 -21.04
CA ILE A 477 18.10 -13.55 -21.03
C ILE A 477 16.66 -13.21 -21.46
N SER A 478 15.97 -14.17 -22.11
CA SER A 478 14.55 -14.04 -22.44
C SER A 478 13.70 -13.82 -21.19
N LEU A 479 12.63 -13.03 -21.30
CA LEU A 479 11.57 -12.97 -20.28
C LEU A 479 10.91 -14.34 -20.04
N LEU A 480 11.02 -15.27 -21.01
CA LEU A 480 10.50 -16.63 -20.97
C LEU A 480 11.61 -17.70 -20.91
N ASP A 481 12.82 -17.35 -20.46
CA ASP A 481 13.93 -18.30 -20.34
C ASP A 481 13.52 -19.56 -19.54
N GLY A 482 13.79 -20.75 -20.10
CA GLY A 482 13.43 -22.05 -19.51
C GLY A 482 11.94 -22.40 -19.54
N GLN A 483 11.07 -21.55 -20.12
CA GLN A 483 9.62 -21.74 -20.14
C GLN A 483 9.12 -22.37 -21.45
N THR A 484 7.83 -22.73 -21.47
CA THR A 484 7.13 -23.21 -22.67
C THR A 484 6.29 -22.09 -23.29
N ALA A 485 6.40 -21.91 -24.61
CA ALA A 485 5.64 -20.91 -25.35
C ALA A 485 5.03 -21.49 -26.63
N ALA A 486 3.87 -20.95 -26.98
CA ALA A 486 3.23 -21.15 -28.28
C ALA A 486 3.82 -20.18 -29.32
N GLY A 487 3.55 -20.43 -30.59
CA GLY A 487 4.03 -19.61 -31.70
C GLY A 487 3.59 -20.18 -33.03
N PHE A 488 3.96 -19.53 -34.13
CA PHE A 488 3.45 -19.88 -35.46
C PHE A 488 3.54 -21.39 -35.78
N ALA A 489 2.36 -22.03 -35.87
CA ALA A 489 2.21 -23.46 -36.10
C ALA A 489 2.39 -23.91 -37.56
N GLY A 490 2.50 -22.98 -38.52
CA GLY A 490 2.64 -23.32 -39.95
C GLY A 490 4.01 -23.89 -40.33
N ASP A 491 5.05 -23.61 -39.52
CA ASP A 491 6.36 -24.29 -39.60
C ASP A 491 6.89 -24.60 -38.18
N PRO A 492 6.42 -25.69 -37.56
CA PRO A 492 6.79 -26.03 -36.19
C PRO A 492 8.29 -26.29 -36.00
N THR A 493 8.99 -26.72 -37.06
CA THR A 493 10.43 -27.03 -36.99
C THR A 493 11.23 -25.74 -36.96
N GLN A 494 10.90 -24.78 -37.82
CA GLN A 494 11.56 -23.48 -37.82
C GLN A 494 11.30 -22.70 -36.53
N THR A 495 10.05 -22.63 -36.08
CA THR A 495 9.68 -21.94 -34.83
C THR A 495 10.38 -22.57 -33.62
N GLY A 496 10.39 -23.90 -33.52
CA GLY A 496 11.09 -24.62 -32.45
C GLY A 496 12.59 -24.38 -32.42
N ASN A 497 13.24 -24.34 -33.59
CA ASN A 497 14.67 -24.01 -33.68
C ASN A 497 14.94 -22.58 -33.16
N ILE A 498 14.14 -21.60 -33.56
CA ILE A 498 14.28 -20.20 -33.12
C ILE A 498 14.12 -20.08 -31.60
N TYR A 499 13.13 -20.75 -31.01
CA TYR A 499 12.85 -20.66 -29.56
C TYR A 499 13.94 -21.37 -28.75
N SER A 500 14.48 -22.48 -29.26
CA SER A 500 15.56 -23.21 -28.58
C SER A 500 16.87 -22.41 -28.46
N LEU A 501 17.14 -21.46 -29.37
CA LEU A 501 18.33 -20.60 -29.32
C LEU A 501 18.35 -19.68 -28.10
N ILE A 502 17.19 -19.44 -27.51
CA ILE A 502 16.98 -18.56 -26.35
C ILE A 502 16.41 -19.33 -25.16
N ASN A 503 16.59 -20.66 -25.17
CA ASN A 503 16.18 -21.59 -24.11
C ASN A 503 14.68 -21.55 -23.79
N VAL A 504 13.84 -21.32 -24.81
CA VAL A 504 12.37 -21.44 -24.72
C VAL A 504 11.94 -22.74 -25.39
N THR A 505 11.09 -23.52 -24.73
CA THR A 505 10.50 -24.74 -25.28
C THR A 505 9.27 -24.37 -26.12
N TYR A 506 9.30 -24.70 -27.41
CA TYR A 506 8.16 -24.45 -28.29
C TYR A 506 7.13 -25.59 -28.19
N ASP A 507 5.87 -25.24 -27.95
CA ASP A 507 4.73 -26.17 -27.97
C ASP A 507 3.66 -25.73 -28.99
N PRO A 508 3.56 -26.40 -30.15
CA PRO A 508 2.57 -26.08 -31.17
C PRO A 508 1.13 -26.51 -30.80
N SER A 509 0.94 -27.26 -29.72
CA SER A 509 -0.37 -27.76 -29.29
C SER A 509 -1.17 -26.78 -28.43
N LEU A 510 -0.55 -25.65 -28.04
CA LEU A 510 -1.17 -24.57 -27.30
C LEU A 510 -2.07 -23.73 -28.23
N THR A 511 -3.28 -24.24 -28.49
CA THR A 511 -4.28 -23.65 -29.42
C THR A 511 -5.39 -22.86 -28.72
N VAL A 512 -5.45 -22.97 -27.39
CA VAL A 512 -6.24 -22.12 -26.49
C VAL A 512 -5.20 -21.47 -25.57
N GLY A 513 -5.39 -20.25 -25.06
CA GLY A 513 -4.38 -19.47 -24.32
C GLY A 513 -3.82 -20.11 -23.02
N GLU A 514 -3.19 -21.28 -23.11
CA GLU A 514 -2.73 -22.16 -22.02
C GLU A 514 -1.21 -22.07 -21.79
N SER A 515 -0.58 -20.91 -21.99
CA SER A 515 0.71 -20.65 -21.32
C SER A 515 0.47 -19.66 -20.17
N LEU A 516 0.16 -20.24 -19.00
CA LEU A 516 0.24 -19.56 -17.71
C LEU A 516 1.70 -19.66 -17.24
N THR A 517 2.56 -18.78 -17.74
CA THR A 517 3.93 -18.68 -17.24
C THR A 517 4.19 -17.30 -16.66
N THR A 518 4.64 -17.28 -15.41
CA THR A 518 5.25 -16.10 -14.77
C THR A 518 6.57 -15.79 -15.48
N PRO A 519 6.81 -14.55 -15.95
CA PRO A 519 8.08 -14.15 -16.52
C PRO A 519 9.26 -14.45 -15.55
N GLN A 520 10.45 -14.71 -16.07
CA GLN A 520 11.69 -14.82 -15.26
C GLN A 520 12.10 -13.50 -14.58
N PHE A 521 11.40 -12.41 -14.90
CA PHE A 521 11.54 -11.09 -14.30
C PHE A 521 10.38 -10.83 -13.33
N LEU A 522 10.69 -10.54 -12.07
CA LEU A 522 9.70 -10.06 -11.11
C LEU A 522 9.62 -8.53 -11.17
N PRO A 523 8.52 -7.97 -11.66
CA PRO A 523 8.33 -6.54 -11.75
C PRO A 523 8.06 -5.90 -10.38
N THR A 524 8.39 -4.62 -10.22
CA THR A 524 8.37 -3.92 -8.91
C THR A 524 6.97 -3.75 -8.28
N SER A 525 5.89 -4.05 -9.00
CA SER A 525 4.50 -3.81 -8.56
C SER A 525 3.92 -4.85 -7.59
N GLY A 526 4.52 -6.05 -7.48
CA GLY A 526 4.03 -7.11 -6.58
C GLY A 526 2.61 -7.63 -6.89
N ASN A 527 2.10 -7.43 -8.10
CA ASN A 527 0.72 -7.77 -8.50
C ASN A 527 0.70 -9.10 -9.27
N THR A 528 -0.15 -10.06 -8.90
CA THR A 528 -0.17 -11.44 -9.44
C THR A 528 -0.69 -11.58 -10.89
N ARG A 529 -0.89 -10.46 -11.62
CA ARG A 529 -1.43 -10.42 -12.99
C ARG A 529 -0.37 -10.50 -14.10
N GLU A 530 0.89 -10.68 -13.73
CA GLU A 530 2.07 -10.65 -14.60
C GLU A 530 2.16 -11.92 -15.44
N THR A 531 1.44 -11.96 -16.56
CA THR A 531 1.37 -13.14 -17.44
C THR A 531 1.75 -12.78 -18.86
N ILE A 532 2.63 -13.58 -19.47
CA ILE A 532 2.87 -13.53 -20.92
C ILE A 532 2.00 -14.61 -21.58
N PHE A 533 1.03 -14.20 -22.39
CA PHE A 533 0.22 -15.10 -23.18
C PHE A 533 0.86 -15.31 -24.55
N THR A 534 0.92 -16.54 -25.02
CA THR A 534 1.30 -16.85 -26.40
C THR A 534 0.25 -17.74 -27.04
N LEU A 535 -0.16 -17.44 -28.28
CA LEU A 535 -1.07 -18.28 -29.08
C LEU A 535 -0.37 -18.79 -30.35
N ALA A 536 -0.66 -20.02 -30.78
CA ALA A 536 0.04 -20.65 -31.91
C ALA A 536 -0.50 -20.29 -33.32
N ASP A 537 -1.77 -19.89 -33.44
CA ASP A 537 -2.45 -19.83 -34.74
C ASP A 537 -3.27 -18.55 -34.98
N TRP A 538 -3.89 -18.48 -36.17
CA TRP A 538 -4.54 -17.31 -36.76
C TRP A 538 -6.04 -17.50 -36.99
N TYR A 539 -6.64 -18.54 -36.40
CA TYR A 539 -8.04 -18.87 -36.62
C TYR A 539 -8.95 -17.95 -35.77
N PRO A 540 -9.97 -17.30 -36.37
CA PRO A 540 -10.85 -16.38 -35.65
C PRO A 540 -11.47 -16.96 -34.36
N GLN A 541 -11.77 -18.26 -34.34
CA GLN A 541 -12.27 -18.98 -33.16
C GLN A 541 -11.30 -18.94 -31.97
N HIS A 542 -10.01 -19.22 -32.21
CA HIS A 542 -9.00 -19.22 -31.15
C HIS A 542 -8.65 -17.80 -30.72
N ILE A 543 -8.72 -16.82 -31.63
CA ILE A 543 -8.54 -15.41 -31.33
C ILE A 543 -9.64 -14.88 -30.39
N VAL A 544 -10.89 -15.27 -30.63
CA VAL A 544 -12.01 -14.93 -29.73
C VAL A 544 -11.86 -15.61 -28.37
N GLU A 545 -11.41 -16.86 -28.34
CA GLU A 545 -11.13 -17.56 -27.07
C GLU A 545 -10.00 -16.88 -26.29
N LEU A 546 -8.94 -16.42 -26.98
CA LEU A 546 -7.88 -15.63 -26.36
C LEU A 546 -8.40 -14.29 -25.83
N ALA A 547 -9.26 -13.59 -26.58
CA ALA A 547 -9.89 -12.36 -26.12
C ALA A 547 -10.77 -12.59 -24.89
N ASN A 548 -11.48 -13.72 -24.82
CA ASN A 548 -12.23 -14.14 -23.64
C ASN A 548 -11.32 -14.41 -22.43
N ALA A 549 -10.22 -15.14 -22.65
CA ALA A 549 -9.25 -15.44 -21.60
C ALA A 549 -8.57 -14.17 -21.07
N LEU A 550 -8.11 -13.30 -21.98
CA LEU A 550 -7.53 -12.00 -21.63
C LEU A 550 -8.58 -11.11 -20.94
N GLY A 551 -9.79 -11.01 -21.47
CA GLY A 551 -10.89 -10.27 -20.86
C GLY A 551 -11.21 -10.78 -19.46
N THR A 552 -11.27 -12.09 -19.24
CA THR A 552 -11.44 -12.69 -17.90
C THR A 552 -10.27 -12.35 -16.97
N HIS A 553 -9.04 -12.33 -17.48
CA HIS A 553 -7.84 -11.91 -16.73
C HIS A 553 -7.89 -10.44 -16.34
N LEU A 554 -8.43 -9.59 -17.22
CA LEU A 554 -8.56 -8.14 -17.02
C LEU A 554 -9.78 -7.78 -16.13
N ASP A 555 -10.91 -8.50 -16.30
CA ASP A 555 -12.19 -8.35 -15.58
C ASP A 555 -12.24 -9.09 -14.25
N GLY A 556 -11.30 -10.01 -14.02
CA GLY A 556 -11.07 -10.57 -12.70
C GLY A 556 -10.99 -9.41 -11.73
N SER A 557 -12.01 -9.25 -10.89
CA SER A 557 -11.84 -8.62 -9.59
C SER A 557 -10.54 -9.19 -9.02
N PRO A 558 -9.68 -8.36 -8.40
CA PRO A 558 -8.55 -8.91 -7.66
C PRO A 558 -9.11 -10.08 -6.82
N SER A 559 -8.53 -11.26 -7.01
CA SER A 559 -8.77 -12.40 -6.14
C SER A 559 -7.87 -12.36 -4.91
N ASP A 560 -7.01 -11.34 -4.80
CA ASP A 560 -6.96 -10.63 -3.53
C ASP A 560 -8.33 -9.98 -3.37
N PRO A 561 -9.20 -10.34 -2.41
CA PRO A 561 -10.10 -9.30 -1.91
C PRO A 561 -9.19 -8.08 -1.74
N GLU A 562 -9.48 -6.96 -2.43
CA GLU A 562 -8.82 -5.70 -2.14
C GLU A 562 -8.76 -5.67 -0.62
N PRO A 563 -7.55 -5.75 0.01
CA PRO A 563 -7.45 -5.99 1.44
C PRO A 563 -8.38 -4.95 2.01
N PRO A 564 -9.42 -5.36 2.77
CA PRO A 564 -10.51 -4.46 3.16
C PRO A 564 -9.83 -3.17 3.54
N GLN A 565 -10.15 -2.04 2.86
CA GLN A 565 -9.43 -0.76 2.93
C GLN A 565 -9.38 -0.24 4.37
N ASN A 566 -8.61 -0.96 5.15
CA ASN A 566 -8.19 -0.71 6.48
C ASN A 566 -6.92 0.08 6.24
N PRO A 567 -6.77 1.25 6.86
CA PRO A 567 -5.50 1.95 6.83
C PRO A 567 -4.39 0.95 7.20
N PRO A 568 -3.25 0.98 6.49
CA PRO A 568 -2.19 0.00 6.69
C PRO A 568 -1.80 -0.03 8.18
N LEU A 569 -1.77 -1.23 8.76
CA LEU A 569 -1.37 -1.43 10.16
C LEU A 569 0.09 -0.98 10.39
N GLY A 570 0.89 -0.94 9.33
CA GLY A 570 2.25 -0.42 9.31
C GLY A 570 3.07 -1.11 8.22
N ASN A 571 4.28 -0.59 7.98
CA ASN A 571 5.20 -1.18 7.01
C ASN A 571 6.16 -2.17 7.68
N VAL A 572 6.33 -3.36 7.12
CA VAL A 572 7.29 -4.37 7.60
C VAL A 572 8.47 -4.40 6.64
N LEU A 573 9.66 -4.09 7.16
CA LEU A 573 10.90 -4.23 6.41
C LEU A 573 11.26 -5.70 6.30
N ILE A 574 11.56 -6.18 5.10
CA ILE A 574 11.97 -7.56 4.86
C ILE A 574 13.30 -7.53 4.11
N PHE A 575 14.31 -8.23 4.61
CA PHE A 575 15.54 -8.45 3.88
C PHE A 575 15.56 -9.84 3.25
N ALA A 576 15.75 -9.87 1.94
CA ALA A 576 15.96 -11.08 1.15
C ALA A 576 17.40 -11.12 0.62
N ALA A 577 18.16 -12.14 0.97
CA ALA A 577 19.45 -12.42 0.35
C ALA A 577 19.25 -13.24 -0.94
N ASP A 578 20.17 -13.10 -1.91
CA ASP A 578 20.23 -14.04 -3.03
C ASP A 578 20.32 -15.49 -2.54
N SER A 579 19.62 -16.41 -3.20
CA SER A 579 19.38 -17.76 -2.69
C SER A 579 18.58 -17.75 -1.39
N ASN A 580 17.41 -17.10 -1.38
CA ASN A 580 16.42 -17.21 -0.30
C ASN A 580 15.44 -18.37 -0.53
N TYR A 581 14.78 -18.82 0.54
CA TYR A 581 13.75 -19.85 0.44
C TYR A 581 12.38 -19.25 0.08
N TYR A 582 11.80 -19.72 -1.03
CA TYR A 582 10.49 -19.27 -1.47
C TYR A 582 9.37 -19.67 -0.48
N SER A 583 9.53 -20.80 0.21
CA SER A 583 8.60 -21.30 1.25
C SER A 583 8.60 -20.50 2.55
N GLU A 584 9.58 -19.63 2.74
CA GLU A 584 9.62 -18.65 3.82
C GLU A 584 9.09 -17.32 3.32
N THR A 585 9.63 -16.87 2.18
CA THR A 585 9.35 -15.57 1.58
C THR A 585 7.85 -15.37 1.30
N ARG A 586 7.25 -16.27 0.50
CA ARG A 586 5.89 -16.04 -0.02
C ARG A 586 4.81 -16.17 1.06
N PRO A 587 4.80 -17.20 1.92
CA PRO A 587 3.79 -17.30 2.97
C PRO A 587 3.86 -16.16 3.99
N ILE A 588 5.07 -15.69 4.36
CA ILE A 588 5.24 -14.56 5.29
C ILE A 588 4.65 -13.28 4.70
N ILE A 589 5.08 -12.91 3.48
CA ILE A 589 4.63 -11.68 2.81
C ILE A 589 3.11 -11.71 2.61
N SER A 590 2.57 -12.83 2.10
CA SER A 590 1.14 -12.94 1.81
C SER A 590 0.30 -12.82 3.09
N ALA A 591 0.71 -13.48 4.18
CA ALA A 591 -0.02 -13.42 5.44
C ALA A 591 0.07 -12.03 6.09
N LEU A 592 1.22 -11.36 6.04
CA LEU A 592 1.35 -9.98 6.53
C LEU A 592 0.47 -9.00 5.74
N ASN A 593 0.48 -9.10 4.41
CA ASN A 593 -0.36 -8.27 3.55
C ASN A 593 -1.85 -8.52 3.80
N ALA A 594 -2.25 -9.80 3.93
CA ALA A 594 -3.64 -10.16 4.22
C ALA A 594 -4.12 -9.69 5.60
N LEU A 595 -3.20 -9.60 6.58
CA LEU A 595 -3.47 -9.00 7.90
C LEU A 595 -3.52 -7.47 7.88
N GLY A 596 -3.18 -6.82 6.77
CA GLY A 596 -3.25 -5.37 6.58
C GLY A 596 -1.92 -4.63 6.81
N TYR A 597 -0.78 -5.32 6.89
CA TYR A 597 0.53 -4.69 6.85
C TYR A 597 0.96 -4.43 5.40
N THR A 598 1.74 -3.38 5.16
CA THR A 598 2.52 -3.30 3.91
C THR A 598 3.86 -4.00 4.13
N THR A 599 4.41 -4.59 3.09
CA THR A 599 5.72 -5.24 3.13
C THR A 599 6.66 -4.59 2.14
N GLU A 600 7.89 -4.34 2.58
CA GLU A 600 8.92 -3.74 1.74
C GLU A 600 10.15 -4.65 1.75
N VAL A 601 10.37 -5.33 0.62
CA VAL A 601 11.50 -6.23 0.45
C VAL A 601 12.71 -5.45 -0.04
N ARG A 602 13.83 -5.57 0.68
CA ARG A 602 15.13 -5.01 0.32
C ARG A 602 16.13 -6.13 0.14
N THR A 603 17.11 -5.92 -0.73
CA THR A 603 18.20 -6.87 -0.99
C THR A 603 19.54 -6.18 -0.81
N ALA A 604 20.64 -6.94 -0.82
CA ALA A 604 21.95 -6.34 -0.62
C ALA A 604 22.36 -5.40 -1.77
N SER A 605 22.13 -5.83 -3.01
CA SER A 605 22.49 -5.10 -4.24
C SER A 605 21.38 -4.16 -4.76
N GLY A 606 20.16 -4.29 -4.23
CA GLY A 606 18.97 -3.62 -4.74
C GLY A 606 18.29 -4.32 -5.92
N ASN A 607 18.91 -5.35 -6.48
CA ASN A 607 18.29 -6.20 -7.50
C ASN A 607 17.37 -7.25 -6.87
N PRO A 608 16.42 -7.84 -7.63
CA PRO A 608 15.66 -9.00 -7.18
C PRO A 608 16.58 -10.12 -6.71
N ALA A 609 16.26 -10.75 -5.58
CA ALA A 609 17.05 -11.84 -5.02
C ALA A 609 16.63 -13.18 -5.63
N PHE A 610 17.57 -14.04 -6.02
CA PHE A 610 17.24 -15.40 -6.47
C PHE A 610 16.53 -16.20 -5.37
N SER A 611 15.41 -16.86 -5.70
CA SER A 611 14.62 -17.68 -4.76
C SER A 611 14.47 -19.13 -5.22
N TYR A 612 14.49 -20.06 -4.28
CA TYR A 612 14.38 -21.49 -4.59
C TYR A 612 13.54 -22.27 -3.57
N LEU A 613 13.17 -23.49 -3.97
CA LEU A 613 12.48 -24.48 -3.13
C LEU A 613 13.39 -25.71 -2.93
N ILE A 614 13.11 -26.53 -1.91
CA ILE A 614 13.85 -27.78 -1.69
C ILE A 614 12.89 -28.98 -1.79
N PRO A 615 13.04 -29.86 -2.79
CA PRO A 615 13.99 -29.80 -3.89
C PRO A 615 13.66 -28.69 -4.91
N SER A 616 14.64 -28.27 -5.71
CA SER A 616 14.57 -27.09 -6.61
C SER A 616 13.49 -27.13 -7.69
N ASN A 617 12.91 -28.30 -7.96
CA ASN A 617 11.80 -28.50 -8.91
C ASN A 617 10.47 -28.82 -8.21
N SER A 618 10.26 -28.33 -6.98
CA SER A 618 9.04 -28.58 -6.21
C SER A 618 8.09 -27.37 -6.20
N THR A 619 6.87 -27.58 -5.72
CA THR A 619 5.92 -26.51 -5.38
C THR A 619 5.86 -26.32 -3.86
N LEU A 620 5.20 -25.27 -3.39
CA LEU A 620 4.92 -25.09 -1.96
C LEU A 620 4.12 -26.25 -1.35
N ASP A 621 3.36 -27.01 -2.16
CA ASP A 621 2.64 -28.21 -1.69
C ASP A 621 3.58 -29.25 -1.07
N ASN A 622 4.84 -29.26 -1.51
CA ASN A 622 5.86 -30.18 -1.04
C ASN A 622 6.64 -29.63 0.18
N GLN A 623 6.38 -28.39 0.60
CA GLN A 623 7.08 -27.70 1.69
C GLN A 623 6.28 -27.72 3.01
N VAL A 624 5.50 -28.77 3.21
CA VAL A 624 4.74 -29.01 4.43
C VAL A 624 5.60 -29.74 5.46
N ALA A 625 5.45 -29.38 6.73
CA ALA A 625 6.13 -30.07 7.82
C ALA A 625 5.74 -31.57 7.87
N PRO A 626 6.62 -32.47 8.34
CA PRO A 626 6.31 -33.89 8.47
C PRO A 626 5.01 -34.13 9.26
N GLY A 627 4.07 -34.88 8.68
CA GLY A 627 2.76 -35.15 9.28
C GLY A 627 1.69 -34.07 9.04
N SER A 628 2.02 -32.98 8.33
CA SER A 628 1.07 -31.98 7.85
C SER A 628 0.71 -32.19 6.38
N ASN A 629 -0.23 -31.38 5.86
CA ASN A 629 -0.60 -31.35 4.45
C ASN A 629 -1.00 -29.93 4.02
N ILE A 630 -1.10 -29.70 2.71
CA ILE A 630 -1.42 -28.37 2.18
C ILE A 630 -2.79 -27.86 2.64
N GLY A 631 -3.78 -28.74 2.80
CA GLY A 631 -5.10 -28.37 3.31
C GLY A 631 -5.06 -27.85 4.75
N ALA A 632 -4.20 -28.43 5.59
CA ALA A 632 -3.97 -27.94 6.95
C ALA A 632 -3.30 -26.56 6.95
N PHE A 633 -2.35 -26.31 6.05
CA PHE A 633 -1.76 -24.99 5.85
C PHE A 633 -2.78 -23.96 5.36
N GLN A 634 -3.58 -24.28 4.34
CA GLN A 634 -4.62 -23.39 3.80
C GLN A 634 -5.66 -23.03 4.88
N ALA A 635 -6.09 -24.03 5.67
CA ALA A 635 -6.97 -23.79 6.79
C ALA A 635 -6.32 -22.90 7.85
N TYR A 636 -5.03 -23.08 8.15
CA TYR A 636 -4.33 -22.20 9.08
C TYR A 636 -4.23 -20.77 8.54
N TYR A 637 -3.83 -20.59 7.28
CA TYR A 637 -3.78 -19.29 6.62
C TYR A 637 -5.14 -18.57 6.68
N GLN A 638 -6.23 -19.28 6.36
CA GLN A 638 -7.57 -18.71 6.40
C GLN A 638 -8.03 -18.35 7.81
N ASN A 639 -7.69 -19.16 8.81
CA ASN A 639 -8.04 -18.84 10.19
C ASN A 639 -7.23 -17.66 10.74
N LEU A 640 -5.97 -17.52 10.31
CA LEU A 640 -5.10 -16.41 10.74
C LEU A 640 -5.51 -15.09 10.06
N THR A 641 -5.71 -15.11 8.75
CA THR A 641 -5.87 -13.89 7.93
C THR A 641 -7.32 -13.54 7.62
N GLY A 642 -8.24 -14.49 7.78
CA GLY A 642 -9.61 -14.40 7.28
C GLY A 642 -9.74 -14.63 5.77
N GLN A 643 -8.64 -14.81 5.04
CA GLN A 643 -8.61 -14.93 3.57
C GLN A 643 -8.21 -16.34 3.12
N ALA A 644 -8.73 -16.80 1.99
CA ALA A 644 -8.28 -18.06 1.41
C ALA A 644 -6.86 -17.92 0.85
N TRP A 645 -6.05 -18.98 0.94
CA TRP A 645 -4.74 -19.03 0.28
C TRP A 645 -4.91 -19.12 -1.24
N ASP A 646 -4.15 -18.31 -1.98
CA ASP A 646 -4.10 -18.38 -3.43
C ASP A 646 -3.11 -19.47 -3.89
N ASN A 647 -3.65 -20.52 -4.52
CA ASN A 647 -2.86 -21.64 -5.01
C ASN A 647 -1.92 -21.28 -6.17
N ALA A 648 -2.15 -20.17 -6.88
CA ALA A 648 -1.22 -19.70 -7.91
C ALA A 648 0.18 -19.40 -7.32
N LEU A 649 0.22 -19.04 -6.03
CA LEU A 649 1.44 -18.72 -5.31
C LEU A 649 2.29 -19.96 -4.97
N ASN A 650 1.79 -21.17 -5.23
CA ASN A 650 2.52 -22.41 -4.95
C ASN A 650 3.71 -22.63 -5.91
N ILE A 651 3.72 -21.93 -7.04
CA ILE A 651 4.79 -21.97 -8.03
C ILE A 651 5.82 -20.90 -7.66
N ASN A 652 7.09 -21.28 -7.58
CA ASN A 652 8.19 -20.34 -7.35
C ASN A 652 8.55 -19.63 -8.67
N PRO A 653 8.46 -18.29 -8.74
CA PRO A 653 8.84 -17.52 -9.93
C PRO A 653 10.36 -17.44 -10.14
N GLY A 654 11.18 -17.98 -9.23
CA GLY A 654 12.64 -18.04 -9.34
C GLY A 654 13.37 -16.81 -8.81
N SER A 655 12.64 -15.76 -8.45
CA SER A 655 13.19 -14.60 -7.75
C SER A 655 12.23 -14.06 -6.68
N THR A 656 12.75 -13.16 -5.84
CA THR A 656 12.00 -12.34 -4.90
C THR A 656 12.18 -10.88 -5.29
N PRO A 657 11.11 -10.10 -5.52
CA PRO A 657 11.23 -8.71 -5.91
C PRO A 657 11.97 -7.88 -4.85
N SER A 658 12.61 -6.80 -5.27
CA SER A 658 13.30 -5.86 -4.38
C SER A 658 12.83 -4.44 -4.66
N ALA A 659 12.59 -3.67 -3.59
CA ALA A 659 12.31 -2.24 -3.64
C ALA A 659 13.60 -1.38 -3.64
N GLY A 660 14.77 -2.02 -3.60
CA GLY A 660 16.09 -1.36 -3.60
C GLY A 660 17.05 -1.97 -2.58
N SER A 661 18.19 -1.32 -2.35
CA SER A 661 19.21 -1.85 -1.44
C SER A 661 18.77 -1.69 0.01
N ILE A 662 19.15 -2.62 0.88
CA ILE A 662 18.97 -2.47 2.33
C ILE A 662 19.79 -1.29 2.87
N LEU A 663 20.87 -0.91 2.19
CA LEU A 663 21.69 0.25 2.52
C LEU A 663 20.93 1.58 2.32
N ASP A 664 19.87 1.58 1.52
CA ASP A 664 19.01 2.75 1.28
C ASP A 664 18.04 3.01 2.44
N VAL A 665 17.99 2.12 3.44
CA VAL A 665 17.16 2.27 4.63
C VAL A 665 18.03 2.80 5.78
N PRO A 666 18.04 4.12 6.06
CA PRO A 666 18.95 4.70 7.04
C PRO A 666 18.50 4.47 8.49
N ASN A 667 17.20 4.24 8.71
CA ASN A 667 16.61 4.09 10.05
C ASN A 667 15.28 3.30 9.99
N PRO A 668 14.74 2.87 11.15
CA PRO A 668 13.52 2.06 11.20
C PRO A 668 12.22 2.88 11.27
N ASP A 669 12.23 4.21 11.13
CA ASP A 669 11.11 5.09 11.52
C ASP A 669 9.82 4.79 10.75
N ASN A 670 9.95 4.42 9.48
CA ASN A 670 8.84 4.08 8.59
C ASN A 670 8.28 2.66 8.80
N TYR A 671 8.92 1.84 9.63
CA TYR A 671 8.60 0.42 9.76
C TYR A 671 8.15 0.05 11.17
N VAL A 672 7.33 -1.00 11.28
CA VAL A 672 6.85 -1.55 12.55
C VAL A 672 7.59 -2.81 12.97
N ALA A 673 8.23 -3.51 12.04
CA ALA A 673 9.05 -4.69 12.31
C ALA A 673 10.10 -4.88 11.19
N PHE A 674 11.14 -5.65 11.51
CA PHE A 674 12.18 -6.06 10.57
C PHE A 674 12.32 -7.58 10.54
N ILE A 675 12.25 -8.17 9.35
CA ILE A 675 12.38 -9.62 9.12
C ILE A 675 13.57 -9.88 8.19
N ILE A 676 14.48 -10.77 8.57
CA ILE A 676 15.51 -11.32 7.68
C ILE A 676 15.12 -12.74 7.29
N LEU A 677 14.91 -12.96 5.99
CA LEU A 677 14.47 -14.25 5.45
C LEU A 677 15.62 -15.26 5.44
N GLY A 678 15.30 -16.55 5.48
CA GLY A 678 16.29 -17.62 5.38
C GLY A 678 16.69 -17.94 3.94
N GLY A 679 17.30 -19.11 3.78
CA GLY A 679 17.99 -19.53 2.56
C GLY A 679 19.49 -19.62 2.75
N SER A 680 20.21 -20.20 1.80
CA SER A 680 21.65 -20.40 1.95
C SER A 680 22.44 -19.09 1.90
N GLY A 681 22.01 -18.11 1.10
CA GLY A 681 22.78 -16.88 0.90
C GLY A 681 22.75 -15.89 2.06
N ILE A 682 21.73 -15.94 2.94
CA ILE A 682 21.65 -15.05 4.10
C ILE A 682 22.82 -15.26 5.07
N THR A 683 23.38 -16.47 5.08
CA THR A 683 24.50 -16.84 5.97
C THR A 683 25.79 -16.08 5.67
N ASN A 684 25.95 -15.54 4.46
CA ASN A 684 27.08 -14.69 4.10
C ASN A 684 27.06 -13.33 4.80
N TYR A 685 25.89 -12.90 5.30
CA TYR A 685 25.71 -11.62 5.98
C TYR A 685 25.73 -11.75 7.51
N ALA A 686 26.15 -12.91 8.05
CA ALA A 686 26.41 -13.04 9.48
C ALA A 686 27.59 -12.16 9.88
N LEU A 687 27.41 -11.30 10.89
CA LEU A 687 28.47 -10.45 11.44
C LEU A 687 29.44 -11.28 12.32
N ASP A 688 30.27 -12.07 11.64
CA ASP A 688 31.22 -13.04 12.21
C ASP A 688 32.67 -12.86 11.71
N GLY A 689 32.91 -11.81 10.91
CA GLY A 689 34.26 -11.43 10.42
C GLY A 689 34.78 -12.29 9.29
N SER A 690 34.01 -13.26 8.81
CA SER A 690 34.40 -14.20 7.77
C SER A 690 33.68 -13.89 6.46
N TYR A 691 34.07 -12.79 5.80
CA TYR A 691 33.46 -12.35 4.55
C TYR A 691 34.23 -12.82 3.32
N VAL A 692 33.50 -13.33 2.34
CA VAL A 692 34.02 -13.73 1.04
C VAL A 692 33.23 -13.04 -0.06
N ASP A 693 33.79 -13.00 -1.27
CA ASP A 693 33.03 -12.55 -2.43
C ASP A 693 31.77 -13.40 -2.57
N PHE A 694 30.64 -12.76 -2.87
CA PHE A 694 29.35 -13.41 -3.08
C PHE A 694 28.88 -13.20 -4.52
N PRO A 695 29.35 -14.05 -5.46
CA PRO A 695 29.14 -13.83 -6.89
C PRO A 695 27.67 -13.80 -7.31
N PHE A 696 26.80 -14.55 -6.62
CA PHE A 696 25.37 -14.58 -6.90
C PHE A 696 24.71 -13.21 -6.70
N ALA A 697 25.18 -12.43 -5.72
CA ALA A 697 24.71 -11.07 -5.46
C ALA A 697 25.52 -9.99 -6.21
N GLY A 698 26.58 -10.39 -6.92
CA GLY A 698 27.51 -9.46 -7.55
C GLY A 698 28.33 -8.61 -6.56
N LEU A 699 28.49 -9.08 -5.31
CA LEU A 699 29.16 -8.34 -4.24
C LEU A 699 30.54 -8.90 -3.91
N ASN A 700 31.51 -8.03 -3.66
CA ASN A 700 32.79 -8.43 -3.07
C ASN A 700 32.71 -8.54 -1.54
N ALA A 701 33.71 -9.16 -0.92
CA ALA A 701 33.77 -9.38 0.53
C ALA A 701 33.55 -8.10 1.37
N THR A 702 34.10 -6.95 0.96
CA THR A 702 33.94 -5.68 1.66
C THR A 702 32.50 -5.14 1.59
N GLN A 703 31.82 -5.33 0.46
CA GLN A 703 30.42 -4.96 0.32
C GLN A 703 29.50 -5.88 1.14
N VAL A 704 29.80 -7.18 1.17
CA VAL A 704 29.08 -8.15 2.03
C VAL A 704 29.21 -7.76 3.50
N GLN A 705 30.43 -7.41 3.94
CA GLN A 705 30.67 -6.89 5.28
C GLN A 705 29.85 -5.64 5.58
N THR A 706 29.86 -4.66 4.67
CA THR A 706 29.10 -3.40 4.83
C THR A 706 27.61 -3.67 5.02
N VAL A 707 27.05 -4.59 4.25
CA VAL A 707 25.65 -5.00 4.36
C VAL A 707 25.37 -5.71 5.68
N ALA A 708 26.27 -6.60 6.13
CA ALA A 708 26.14 -7.29 7.42
C ALA A 708 26.15 -6.32 8.61
N GLU A 709 27.07 -5.34 8.60
CA GLU A 709 27.16 -4.27 9.60
C GLU A 709 25.89 -3.40 9.61
N HIS A 710 25.35 -3.09 8.42
CA HIS A 710 24.12 -2.32 8.29
C HIS A 710 22.89 -3.07 8.80
N ILE A 711 22.75 -4.37 8.47
CA ILE A 711 21.68 -5.23 9.01
C ILE A 711 21.73 -5.27 10.53
N SER A 712 22.93 -5.45 11.11
CA SER A 712 23.12 -5.45 12.57
C SER A 712 22.73 -4.09 13.19
N THR A 713 23.11 -2.99 12.54
CA THR A 713 22.78 -1.64 12.99
C THR A 713 21.27 -1.40 12.96
N LEU A 714 20.60 -1.79 11.87
CA LEU A 714 19.14 -1.72 11.77
C LEU A 714 18.47 -2.59 12.82
N ALA A 715 18.90 -3.84 13.01
CA ALA A 715 18.36 -4.73 14.05
C ALA A 715 18.42 -4.07 15.44
N GLY A 716 19.58 -3.50 15.80
CA GLY A 716 19.73 -2.74 17.05
C GLY A 716 18.81 -1.53 17.10
N ALA A 717 18.65 -0.78 16.01
CA ALA A 717 17.76 0.39 15.95
C ALA A 717 16.27 0.02 16.08
N PHE A 718 15.80 -1.06 15.45
CA PHE A 718 14.44 -1.56 15.60
C PHE A 718 14.16 -1.90 17.07
N VAL A 719 15.02 -2.71 17.68
CA VAL A 719 14.87 -3.11 19.08
C VAL A 719 14.95 -1.89 20.00
N ASN A 720 15.85 -0.93 19.72
CA ASN A 720 15.96 0.32 20.47
C ASN A 720 14.66 1.15 20.45
N GLN A 721 13.89 1.07 19.37
CA GLN A 721 12.61 1.74 19.20
C GLN A 721 11.41 0.90 19.65
N GLY A 722 11.63 -0.20 20.37
CA GLY A 722 10.53 -1.04 20.84
C GLY A 722 9.89 -1.89 19.74
N LYS A 723 10.58 -2.06 18.59
CA LYS A 723 10.04 -2.75 17.41
C LYS A 723 10.64 -4.16 17.29
N PRO A 724 9.86 -5.17 16.88
CA PRO A 724 10.36 -6.53 16.72
C PRO A 724 11.39 -6.67 15.59
N PHE A 725 12.41 -7.50 15.83
CA PHE A 725 13.37 -7.99 14.84
C PHE A 725 13.30 -9.52 14.77
N THR A 726 13.16 -10.06 13.56
CA THR A 726 12.88 -11.48 13.31
C THR A 726 13.89 -12.10 12.36
N GLY A 727 14.56 -13.17 12.78
CA GLY A 727 15.33 -14.05 11.89
C GLY A 727 14.54 -15.30 11.50
N VAL A 728 14.63 -15.71 10.24
CA VAL A 728 13.89 -16.89 9.75
C VAL A 728 14.84 -17.99 9.28
N CYS A 729 14.77 -19.20 9.85
CA CYS A 729 15.54 -20.36 9.42
C CYS A 729 17.06 -20.12 9.45
N HIS A 730 17.71 -19.98 8.30
CA HIS A 730 19.13 -19.56 8.22
C HIS A 730 19.29 -18.07 8.57
N GLY A 731 18.27 -17.25 8.32
CA GLY A 731 18.20 -15.88 8.78
C GLY A 731 18.25 -15.79 10.30
N SER A 732 17.79 -16.80 11.05
CA SER A 732 17.99 -16.86 12.51
C SER A 732 19.47 -16.89 12.89
N GLN A 733 20.32 -17.58 12.11
CA GLN A 733 21.78 -17.55 12.31
C GLN A 733 22.32 -16.12 12.11
N THR A 734 21.97 -15.46 11.01
CA THR A 734 22.39 -14.08 10.76
C THR A 734 21.85 -13.11 11.82
N GLY A 735 20.63 -13.35 12.31
CA GLY A 735 19.97 -12.56 13.36
C GLY A 735 20.71 -12.63 14.69
N VAL A 736 21.06 -13.84 15.16
CA VAL A 736 21.83 -13.97 16.41
C VAL A 736 23.23 -13.37 16.31
N HIS A 737 23.78 -13.22 15.11
CA HIS A 737 25.05 -12.51 14.89
C HIS A 737 24.91 -10.99 14.92
N CYS A 738 23.69 -10.43 14.94
CA CYS A 738 23.48 -8.99 15.13
C CYS A 738 23.92 -8.56 16.54
N ARG A 739 24.55 -7.40 16.61
CA ARG A 739 25.36 -6.94 17.74
C ARG A 739 24.72 -5.77 18.44
N VAL A 740 25.01 -5.63 19.73
CA VAL A 740 24.63 -4.45 20.51
C VAL A 740 25.30 -3.20 19.90
N PRO A 741 24.53 -2.15 19.54
CA PRO A 741 25.10 -0.91 19.03
C PRO A 741 25.73 -0.11 20.18
N ASP A 742 27.02 -0.33 20.41
CA ASP A 742 27.80 0.30 21.49
C ASP A 742 28.74 1.43 21.00
N GLY A 743 28.71 1.73 19.70
CA GLY A 743 29.59 2.71 19.05
C GLY A 743 31.01 2.20 18.79
N SER A 744 31.28 0.91 18.96
CA SER A 744 32.55 0.28 18.61
C SER A 744 32.85 0.44 17.11
N PRO A 745 34.10 0.80 16.73
CA PRO A 745 34.52 0.82 15.33
C PRO A 745 34.66 -0.60 14.74
N ASP A 746 34.63 -1.64 15.58
CA ASP A 746 34.65 -3.04 15.16
C ASP A 746 33.48 -3.78 15.85
N PRO A 747 32.27 -3.73 15.27
CA PRO A 747 31.04 -4.19 15.91
C PRO A 747 31.04 -5.72 16.13
N ILE A 748 31.92 -6.48 15.47
CA ILE A 748 32.03 -7.93 15.67
C ILE A 748 32.37 -8.32 17.12
N ASN A 749 33.10 -7.45 17.83
CA ASN A 749 33.54 -7.70 19.20
C ASN A 749 32.48 -7.34 20.24
N SER A 750 31.40 -6.69 19.81
CA SER A 750 30.28 -6.35 20.67
C SER A 750 29.45 -7.61 20.98
N PRO A 751 28.74 -7.64 22.13
CA PRO A 751 27.86 -8.74 22.46
C PRO A 751 26.78 -8.95 21.39
N SER A 752 26.31 -10.19 21.25
CA SER A 752 25.11 -10.48 20.46
C SER A 752 23.89 -9.81 21.10
N LEU A 753 22.96 -9.30 20.28
CA LEU A 753 21.65 -8.87 20.75
C LEU A 753 20.90 -10.02 21.47
N TRP A 754 21.23 -11.28 21.17
CA TRP A 754 20.65 -12.48 21.78
C TRP A 754 21.44 -13.06 22.96
N GLU A 755 22.56 -12.46 23.36
CA GLU A 755 23.42 -13.04 24.41
C GLU A 755 22.61 -13.30 25.70
N GLY A 756 22.73 -14.52 26.23
CA GLY A 756 21.97 -14.99 27.40
C GLY A 756 20.54 -15.46 27.10
N GLY A 757 20.07 -15.34 25.86
CA GLY A 757 18.75 -15.80 25.41
C GLY A 757 18.75 -17.18 24.76
N SER A 758 17.56 -17.64 24.39
CA SER A 758 17.32 -18.82 23.56
C SER A 758 16.91 -18.41 22.14
N ALA A 759 17.34 -19.18 21.15
CA ALA A 759 16.95 -18.96 19.76
C ALA A 759 16.73 -20.29 19.01
N ALA A 760 15.75 -20.28 18.11
CA ALA A 760 15.54 -21.31 17.10
C ALA A 760 16.50 -21.09 15.91
N GLY A 761 16.61 -22.08 15.04
CA GLY A 761 17.44 -21.97 13.85
C GLY A 761 17.39 -23.21 12.97
N PHE A 762 18.06 -23.14 11.83
CA PHE A 762 18.02 -24.19 10.81
C PHE A 762 18.44 -25.57 11.33
N PRO A 763 17.58 -26.61 11.21
CA PRO A 763 17.76 -27.85 11.97
C PRO A 763 18.66 -28.91 11.32
N LEU A 764 19.11 -28.76 10.06
CA LEU A 764 19.82 -29.87 9.38
C LEU A 764 21.23 -30.12 9.89
N TYR A 765 21.85 -29.16 10.58
CA TYR A 765 23.19 -29.29 11.16
C TYR A 765 23.22 -28.77 12.61
N PRO A 766 22.56 -29.48 13.55
CA PRO A 766 22.35 -28.97 14.90
C PRO A 766 23.66 -28.71 15.64
N ASP A 767 24.68 -29.57 15.48
CA ASP A 767 26.00 -29.37 16.12
C ASP A 767 26.72 -28.14 15.56
N TYR A 768 26.56 -27.84 14.26
CA TYR A 768 27.15 -26.66 13.62
C TYR A 768 26.51 -25.36 14.11
N ILE A 769 25.17 -25.33 14.17
CA ILE A 769 24.43 -24.16 14.66
C ILE A 769 24.66 -23.97 16.15
N GLN A 770 24.62 -25.05 16.95
CA GLN A 770 24.92 -25.01 18.38
C GLN A 770 26.30 -24.39 18.64
N GLY A 771 27.35 -24.84 17.94
CA GLY A 771 28.69 -24.29 18.13
C GLY A 771 28.81 -22.80 17.80
N ARG A 772 28.05 -22.30 16.81
CA ARG A 772 27.97 -20.86 16.51
C ARG A 772 27.20 -20.08 17.58
N TYR A 773 26.12 -20.64 18.11
CA TYR A 773 25.29 -19.98 19.12
C TYR A 773 26.03 -19.95 20.47
N ASP A 774 26.71 -21.04 20.85
CA ASP A 774 27.55 -21.12 22.06
C ASP A 774 28.65 -20.05 22.04
N ALA A 775 29.26 -19.80 20.88
CA ALA A 775 30.28 -18.75 20.71
C ALA A 775 29.74 -17.31 20.94
N LEU A 776 28.42 -17.14 20.89
CA LEU A 776 27.73 -15.86 21.11
C LEU A 776 27.02 -15.81 22.47
N GLY A 777 27.15 -16.86 23.30
CA GLY A 777 26.41 -16.98 24.55
C GLY A 777 24.89 -17.17 24.36
N VAL A 778 24.47 -17.71 23.22
CA VAL A 778 23.05 -17.96 22.88
C VAL A 778 22.75 -19.45 23.04
N THR A 779 21.60 -19.78 23.63
CA THR A 779 21.14 -21.17 23.74
C THR A 779 20.39 -21.56 22.48
N TYR A 780 20.96 -22.45 21.65
CA TYR A 780 20.26 -23.00 20.50
C TYR A 780 19.21 -24.05 20.91
N VAL A 781 18.00 -23.92 20.35
CA VAL A 781 16.87 -24.82 20.65
C VAL A 781 16.34 -25.42 19.37
N ALA A 782 16.89 -26.57 18.98
CA ALA A 782 16.60 -27.23 17.70
C ALA A 782 15.12 -27.58 17.46
N ASP A 783 14.30 -27.74 18.51
CA ASP A 783 12.89 -28.14 18.40
C ASP A 783 11.90 -26.99 18.57
N LEU A 784 12.38 -25.76 18.79
CA LEU A 784 11.55 -24.56 18.96
C LEU A 784 11.15 -24.03 17.59
N ILE A 785 9.85 -24.03 17.21
CA ILE A 785 9.45 -23.57 15.86
C ILE A 785 9.66 -22.07 15.72
N VAL A 786 9.19 -21.28 16.68
CA VAL A 786 9.42 -19.84 16.78
C VAL A 786 9.87 -19.52 18.20
N GLY A 787 11.07 -18.97 18.35
CA GLY A 787 11.57 -18.44 19.62
C GLY A 787 11.30 -16.95 19.73
N VAL A 788 10.96 -16.49 20.93
CA VAL A 788 10.82 -15.06 21.27
C VAL A 788 11.72 -14.79 22.46
N ALA A 789 12.57 -13.78 22.34
CA ALA A 789 13.47 -13.33 23.39
C ALA A 789 13.41 -11.81 23.53
N MET A 790 13.84 -11.32 24.69
CA MET A 790 14.24 -9.92 24.87
C MET A 790 15.70 -9.76 24.43
N PRO A 791 16.14 -8.54 24.08
CA PRO A 791 17.56 -8.29 23.91
C PRO A 791 18.35 -8.61 25.17
N THR A 792 19.64 -8.88 24.97
CA THR A 792 20.61 -9.06 26.05
C THR A 792 20.47 -7.95 27.09
N SER A 793 20.63 -8.32 28.37
CA SER A 793 20.64 -7.36 29.48
C SER A 793 21.72 -6.26 29.34
N GLN A 794 22.70 -6.45 28.46
CA GLN A 794 23.71 -5.43 28.12
C GLN A 794 23.19 -4.34 27.17
N PHE A 795 21.99 -4.51 26.63
CA PHE A 795 21.32 -3.52 25.78
C PHE A 795 20.02 -3.07 26.44
N THR A 796 19.95 -1.82 26.84
CA THR A 796 18.73 -1.19 27.34
C THR A 796 18.10 -0.37 26.20
N PRO A 797 16.99 -0.84 25.60
CA PRO A 797 16.31 -0.10 24.55
C PRO A 797 15.83 1.27 25.03
N ALA A 798 15.91 2.28 24.17
CA ALA A 798 15.36 3.62 24.44
C ALA A 798 13.83 3.60 24.58
N VAL A 799 13.16 2.71 23.84
CA VAL A 799 11.75 2.40 23.98
C VAL A 799 11.66 0.92 24.35
N PRO A 800 11.07 0.58 25.51
CA PRO A 800 10.91 -0.81 25.88
C PRO A 800 10.01 -1.58 24.89
N GLY A 801 10.11 -2.91 24.86
CA GLY A 801 9.25 -3.76 24.00
C GLY A 801 9.87 -4.21 22.68
N GLY A 802 11.17 -3.96 22.47
CA GLY A 802 11.90 -4.55 21.33
C GLY A 802 12.00 -6.06 21.51
N TYR A 803 11.33 -6.83 20.65
CA TYR A 803 11.35 -8.29 20.69
C TYR A 803 12.29 -8.87 19.64
N LEU A 804 12.91 -9.99 20.00
CA LEU A 804 13.80 -10.77 19.15
C LEU A 804 13.13 -12.10 18.81
N LEU A 805 12.85 -12.35 17.54
CA LEU A 805 12.18 -13.56 17.07
C LEU A 805 13.12 -14.40 16.21
N THR A 806 13.03 -15.73 16.34
CA THR A 806 13.75 -16.68 15.46
C THR A 806 12.83 -17.82 15.02
N GLN A 807 12.83 -18.16 13.73
CA GLN A 807 12.12 -19.34 13.20
C GLN A 807 13.11 -20.48 12.92
N ARG A 808 12.68 -21.73 13.14
CA ARG A 808 13.52 -22.92 12.92
C ARG A 808 13.78 -23.26 11.46
N ASP A 809 12.73 -23.52 10.69
CA ASP A 809 12.82 -24.26 9.43
C ASP A 809 12.12 -23.54 8.27
N TRP A 810 12.14 -24.14 7.08
CA TRP A 810 11.59 -23.57 5.85
C TRP A 810 10.14 -24.00 5.56
N TYR A 811 9.48 -24.70 6.48
CA TYR A 811 8.12 -25.19 6.23
C TYR A 811 7.11 -24.05 6.24
N ILE A 812 6.16 -24.09 5.31
CA ILE A 812 5.14 -23.05 5.13
C ILE A 812 4.27 -22.83 6.38
N THR A 813 4.08 -23.86 7.21
CA THR A 813 3.37 -23.75 8.49
C THR A 813 4.17 -23.02 9.56
N SER A 814 5.50 -23.17 9.57
CA SER A 814 6.38 -22.43 10.48
C SER A 814 6.41 -20.95 10.12
N SER A 815 6.40 -20.64 8.82
CA SER A 815 6.25 -19.28 8.29
C SER A 815 4.97 -18.59 8.77
N LEU A 816 3.81 -19.28 8.75
CA LEU A 816 2.58 -18.72 9.32
C LEU A 816 2.66 -18.53 10.83
N LYS A 817 3.31 -19.46 11.55
CA LYS A 817 3.48 -19.33 13.01
C LYS A 817 4.33 -18.11 13.37
N THR A 818 5.34 -17.79 12.57
CA THR A 818 6.14 -16.57 12.72
C THR A 818 5.29 -15.32 12.53
N VAL A 819 4.45 -15.27 11.48
CA VAL A 819 3.55 -14.14 11.24
C VAL A 819 2.52 -14.00 12.35
N GLU A 820 1.89 -15.08 12.80
CA GLU A 820 0.96 -15.08 13.93
C GLU A 820 1.65 -14.53 15.20
N THR A 821 2.86 -15.01 15.49
CA THR A 821 3.64 -14.58 16.67
C THR A 821 3.97 -13.09 16.60
N LEU A 822 4.48 -12.62 15.45
CA LEU A 822 4.80 -11.23 15.23
C LEU A 822 3.55 -10.33 15.34
N HIS A 823 2.46 -10.73 14.69
CA HIS A 823 1.19 -10.01 14.72
C HIS A 823 0.64 -9.87 16.15
N ASN A 824 0.66 -10.96 16.93
CA ASN A 824 0.19 -10.93 18.32
C ASN A 824 1.05 -10.02 19.21
N LEU A 825 2.37 -10.00 19.02
CA LEU A 825 3.25 -9.07 19.74
C LEU A 825 2.96 -7.62 19.35
N LEU A 826 2.87 -7.31 18.05
CA LEU A 826 2.59 -5.94 17.58
C LEU A 826 1.22 -5.44 18.04
N GLN A 827 0.20 -6.30 18.07
CA GLN A 827 -1.15 -5.94 18.53
C GLN A 827 -1.25 -5.79 20.04
N SER A 828 -0.47 -6.55 20.81
CA SER A 828 -0.58 -6.54 22.27
C SER A 828 0.31 -5.51 22.95
N THR A 829 1.34 -4.97 22.30
CA THR A 829 2.29 -4.06 22.94
C THR A 829 1.70 -2.64 23.08
N PRO A 830 1.63 -2.07 24.31
CA PRO A 830 1.27 -0.68 24.53
C PRO A 830 2.28 0.30 23.90
N ILE A 831 1.82 1.48 23.46
CA ILE A 831 2.65 2.43 22.68
C ILE A 831 3.56 3.28 23.58
N ASN A 832 3.13 3.51 24.80
CA ASN A 832 3.86 4.28 25.78
C ASN A 832 4.00 3.41 27.01
N LEU A 833 5.22 2.95 27.25
CA LEU A 833 5.60 2.09 28.36
C LEU A 833 6.19 2.87 29.54
N THR A 834 6.14 4.21 29.47
CA THR A 834 6.73 5.11 30.47
C THR A 834 5.68 5.89 31.27
N ASN A 835 4.39 5.67 30.99
CA ASN A 835 3.31 6.39 31.67
C ASN A 835 3.04 5.84 33.07
N THR A 836 2.73 6.76 33.99
CA THR A 836 2.02 6.42 35.23
C THR A 836 0.57 6.09 34.90
N VAL A 837 0.06 4.96 35.40
CA VAL A 837 -1.34 4.55 35.25
C VAL A 837 -2.05 4.57 36.60
N ASN A 838 -3.28 5.07 36.62
CA ASN A 838 -4.14 5.07 37.79
C ASN A 838 -4.89 3.73 37.84
N VAL A 839 -4.74 3.00 38.94
CA VAL A 839 -5.34 1.69 39.12
C VAL A 839 -6.24 1.72 40.33
N VAL A 840 -7.47 1.24 40.16
CA VAL A 840 -8.33 0.89 41.30
C VAL A 840 -8.14 -0.59 41.63
N LEU A 841 -7.77 -0.88 42.87
CA LEU A 841 -7.68 -2.23 43.43
C LEU A 841 -8.96 -2.50 44.24
N LEU A 842 -9.78 -3.43 43.77
CA LEU A 842 -10.96 -3.90 44.51
C LEU A 842 -10.61 -5.18 45.27
N HIS A 843 -10.76 -5.15 46.59
CA HIS A 843 -10.39 -6.26 47.46
C HIS A 843 -11.33 -6.41 48.66
N GLY A 844 -11.21 -7.50 49.44
CA GLY A 844 -12.00 -7.71 50.67
C GLY A 844 -11.24 -7.49 51.99
N GLY A 845 -10.12 -6.74 51.97
CA GLY A 845 -9.30 -6.43 53.14
C GLY A 845 -8.11 -7.39 53.38
N PRO A 846 -7.33 -7.15 54.45
CA PRO A 846 -6.18 -7.99 54.81
C PRO A 846 -6.60 -9.33 55.41
N VAL A 847 -5.73 -10.32 55.28
CA VAL A 847 -5.87 -11.60 55.96
C VAL A 847 -5.44 -11.46 57.42
N THR A 848 -6.33 -11.79 58.36
CA THR A 848 -6.00 -11.78 59.78
C THR A 848 -5.51 -13.16 60.23
N LEU A 849 -4.21 -13.30 60.50
CA LEU A 849 -3.60 -14.59 60.86
C LEU A 849 -4.22 -15.25 62.12
N GLY A 850 -4.74 -14.45 63.05
CA GLY A 850 -5.38 -14.94 64.27
C GLY A 850 -6.73 -15.64 64.09
N ASN A 851 -7.35 -15.56 62.91
CA ASN A 851 -8.63 -16.18 62.58
C ASN A 851 -8.61 -16.92 61.22
N CYS A 852 -7.42 -17.31 60.75
CA CYS A 852 -7.15 -17.92 59.44
C CYS A 852 -7.73 -19.35 59.32
N GLY A 853 -8.98 -19.50 58.85
CA GLY A 853 -9.58 -20.81 58.59
C GLY A 853 -10.30 -20.86 57.24
N ALA A 854 -10.34 -22.04 56.63
CA ALA A 854 -10.91 -22.29 55.30
C ALA A 854 -12.39 -21.85 55.12
N GLY A 855 -13.15 -21.78 56.22
CA GLY A 855 -14.55 -21.32 56.22
C GLY A 855 -14.75 -19.94 56.85
N ASN A 856 -13.67 -19.18 57.11
CA ASN A 856 -13.79 -17.85 57.68
C ASN A 856 -13.96 -16.79 56.59
N TYR A 857 -15.20 -16.53 56.22
CA TYR A 857 -15.58 -15.52 55.22
C TYR A 857 -15.37 -14.07 55.66
N GLU A 858 -14.92 -13.82 56.89
CA GLU A 858 -14.50 -12.48 57.33
C GLU A 858 -13.10 -12.13 56.80
N ASN A 859 -12.27 -13.14 56.49
CA ASN A 859 -11.10 -12.97 55.63
C ASN A 859 -11.56 -13.15 54.19
N ASP A 860 -11.20 -12.23 53.31
CA ASP A 860 -11.57 -12.38 51.90
C ASP A 860 -10.90 -13.58 51.25
N VAL A 861 -9.65 -13.86 51.61
CA VAL A 861 -8.91 -15.02 51.13
C VAL A 861 -8.88 -16.10 52.21
N PRO A 862 -9.32 -17.34 51.91
CA PRO A 862 -9.26 -18.44 52.87
C PRO A 862 -7.83 -18.88 53.17
N CYS A 863 -7.55 -19.27 54.41
CA CYS A 863 -6.26 -19.85 54.77
C CYS A 863 -6.36 -21.37 54.72
N ASN A 864 -6.14 -21.93 53.53
CA ASN A 864 -6.35 -23.35 53.25
C ASN A 864 -5.08 -24.21 53.39
N HIS A 865 -3.90 -23.60 53.58
CA HIS A 865 -2.60 -24.27 53.44
C HIS A 865 -1.56 -23.78 54.47
N PRO A 866 -0.48 -24.54 54.76
CA PRO A 866 0.65 -24.08 55.59
C PRO A 866 1.42 -22.84 55.06
N HIS A 867 1.15 -22.39 53.84
CA HIS A 867 1.68 -21.13 53.30
C HIS A 867 0.62 -20.03 53.49
N MET A 868 1.05 -18.82 53.84
CA MET A 868 0.11 -17.70 53.99
C MET A 868 -0.43 -17.30 52.62
N PRO A 869 -1.76 -17.17 52.46
CA PRO A 869 -2.33 -16.66 51.22
C PRO A 869 -1.93 -15.19 51.02
N ALA A 870 -1.85 -14.79 49.76
CA ALA A 870 -1.68 -13.39 49.39
C ALA A 870 -2.95 -12.59 49.70
N ASP A 871 -2.76 -11.36 50.13
CA ASP A 871 -3.84 -10.40 50.27
C ASP A 871 -3.52 -9.09 49.51
N HIS A 872 -4.43 -8.12 49.60
CA HIS A 872 -4.26 -6.83 48.92
C HIS A 872 -2.96 -6.09 49.27
N THR A 873 -2.38 -6.31 50.46
CA THR A 873 -1.12 -5.66 50.85
C THR A 873 0.06 -6.20 50.04
N ASN A 874 0.01 -7.47 49.65
CA ASN A 874 1.00 -8.06 48.74
C ASN A 874 0.85 -7.49 47.32
N VAL A 875 -0.40 -7.29 46.86
CA VAL A 875 -0.68 -6.64 45.58
C VAL A 875 -0.16 -5.21 45.58
N GLU A 876 -0.48 -4.40 46.59
CA GLU A 876 0.01 -3.02 46.71
C GLU A 876 1.54 -2.98 46.78
N ALA A 877 2.18 -3.90 47.52
CA ALA A 877 3.63 -3.98 47.59
C ALA A 877 4.25 -4.26 46.20
N LEU A 878 3.68 -5.17 45.41
CA LEU A 878 4.11 -5.46 44.05
C LEU A 878 4.00 -4.24 43.13
N LEU A 879 2.87 -3.52 43.20
CA LEU A 879 2.61 -2.37 42.33
C LEU A 879 3.48 -1.17 42.70
N ASN A 880 3.82 -1.01 43.99
CA ASN A 880 4.71 0.05 44.47
C ASN A 880 6.21 -0.28 44.32
N ALA A 881 6.57 -1.53 44.03
CA ALA A 881 7.96 -1.92 43.87
C ALA A 881 8.54 -1.44 42.53
N ASN A 882 9.81 -1.02 42.55
CA ASN A 882 10.58 -0.77 41.33
C ASN A 882 10.95 -2.11 40.69
N SER A 883 10.57 -2.31 39.43
CA SER A 883 10.97 -3.49 38.67
C SER A 883 12.31 -3.25 37.96
N PRO A 884 13.23 -4.22 37.94
CA PRO A 884 14.39 -4.16 37.04
C PRO A 884 14.03 -4.48 35.58
N GLN A 885 12.78 -4.89 35.30
CA GLN A 885 12.33 -5.35 33.99
C GLN A 885 11.39 -4.36 33.29
N ASP A 886 10.93 -3.32 33.99
CA ASP A 886 9.99 -2.34 33.49
C ASP A 886 10.14 -0.98 34.20
N ASP A 887 9.64 0.08 33.57
CA ASP A 887 9.58 1.44 34.13
C ASP A 887 8.13 1.82 34.55
N PHE A 888 7.25 0.83 34.78
CA PHE A 888 5.85 1.09 35.08
C PHE A 888 5.68 1.72 36.45
N THR A 889 4.90 2.79 36.48
CA THR A 889 4.48 3.45 37.72
C THR A 889 2.97 3.29 37.89
N PHE A 890 2.54 2.76 39.03
CA PHE A 890 1.13 2.57 39.34
C PHE A 890 0.72 3.53 40.45
N ASN A 891 -0.31 4.36 40.20
CA ASN A 891 -1.00 5.10 41.24
C ASN A 891 -2.18 4.26 41.74
N VAL A 892 -2.03 3.60 42.89
CA VAL A 892 -2.98 2.60 43.39
C VAL A 892 -4.01 3.24 44.31
N ILE A 893 -5.29 3.09 43.97
CA ILE A 893 -6.46 3.44 44.79
C ILE A 893 -7.06 2.14 45.33
N SER A 894 -6.82 1.87 46.60
CA SER A 894 -7.23 0.64 47.27
C SER A 894 -8.61 0.77 47.90
N LEU A 895 -9.56 -0.09 47.50
CA LEU A 895 -10.95 -0.05 47.95
C LEU A 895 -11.39 -1.39 48.55
N ASN A 896 -11.67 -1.36 49.85
CA ASN A 896 -12.12 -2.54 50.60
C ASN A 896 -13.65 -2.71 50.52
N LEU A 897 -14.09 -3.66 49.71
CA LEU A 897 -15.51 -3.98 49.52
C LEU A 897 -16.15 -4.59 50.78
N ASN A 898 -15.38 -5.21 51.69
CA ASN A 898 -15.90 -5.74 52.94
C ASN A 898 -16.19 -4.64 53.98
N ASN A 899 -15.80 -3.38 53.71
CA ASN A 899 -16.14 -2.22 54.52
C ASN A 899 -16.87 -1.14 53.69
N PRO A 900 -18.16 -1.33 53.36
CA PRO A 900 -18.92 -0.40 52.53
C PRO A 900 -18.94 1.05 53.05
N ALA A 901 -18.82 1.24 54.37
CA ALA A 901 -18.79 2.57 54.98
C ALA A 901 -17.51 3.36 54.66
N SER A 902 -16.46 2.68 54.20
CA SER A 902 -15.19 3.31 53.77
C SER A 902 -15.12 3.60 52.28
N LEU A 903 -16.09 3.13 51.50
CA LEU A 903 -16.10 3.35 50.05
C LEU A 903 -16.54 4.79 49.72
N PRO A 904 -15.96 5.40 48.67
CA PRO A 904 -16.32 6.74 48.21
C PRO A 904 -17.65 6.79 47.43
N PHE A 905 -18.34 5.65 47.30
CA PHE A 905 -19.60 5.46 46.61
C PHE A 905 -20.47 4.42 47.34
N ASP A 906 -21.77 4.39 47.07
CA ASP A 906 -22.63 3.27 47.49
C ASP A 906 -22.41 2.07 46.56
N PRO A 907 -21.90 0.92 47.03
CA PRO A 907 -21.65 -0.25 46.18
C PRO A 907 -22.94 -0.84 45.57
N ASN A 908 -24.11 -0.53 46.13
CA ASN A 908 -25.41 -0.96 45.58
C ASN A 908 -25.94 -0.01 44.49
N ASN A 909 -25.24 1.10 44.22
CA ASN A 909 -25.61 2.07 43.20
C ASN A 909 -24.66 1.99 42.00
N GLU A 910 -25.09 1.27 40.97
CA GLU A 910 -24.30 1.01 39.75
C GLU A 910 -23.70 2.28 39.13
N GLN A 911 -24.50 3.36 39.04
CA GLN A 911 -24.03 4.60 38.40
C GLN A 911 -22.97 5.31 39.24
N GLN A 912 -23.10 5.34 40.58
CA GLN A 912 -22.07 5.95 41.42
C GLN A 912 -20.75 5.17 41.38
N VAL A 913 -20.82 3.84 41.33
CA VAL A 913 -19.63 2.99 41.16
C VAL A 913 -18.98 3.29 39.82
N LEU A 914 -19.76 3.30 38.73
CA LEU A 914 -19.25 3.57 37.38
C LEU A 914 -18.61 4.96 37.27
N ASP A 915 -19.30 6.00 37.74
CA ASP A 915 -18.81 7.39 37.73
C ASP A 915 -17.48 7.50 38.48
N TYR A 916 -17.35 6.81 39.61
CA TYR A 916 -16.10 6.78 40.35
C TYR A 916 -14.97 6.08 39.59
N LEU A 917 -15.24 4.89 39.03
CA LEU A 917 -14.23 4.14 38.26
C LEU A 917 -13.75 4.95 37.05
N VAL A 918 -14.66 5.51 36.26
CA VAL A 918 -14.33 6.32 35.07
C VAL A 918 -13.51 7.56 35.43
N ALA A 919 -13.78 8.19 36.58
CA ALA A 919 -13.09 9.39 37.00
C ALA A 919 -11.70 9.14 37.61
N ASN A 920 -11.41 7.92 38.08
CA ASN A 920 -10.22 7.66 38.92
C ASN A 920 -9.35 6.50 38.43
N ALA A 921 -9.77 5.71 37.44
CA ALA A 921 -9.06 4.52 37.01
C ALA A 921 -8.83 4.49 35.50
N ASP A 922 -7.59 4.23 35.13
CA ASP A 922 -7.21 3.83 33.77
C ASP A 922 -7.45 2.32 33.59
N GLY A 923 -7.24 1.54 34.66
CA GLY A 923 -7.58 0.12 34.72
C GLY A 923 -7.93 -0.36 36.13
N LEU A 924 -8.52 -1.56 36.21
CA LEU A 924 -9.01 -2.16 37.43
C LEU A 924 -8.26 -3.46 37.74
N TYR A 925 -7.83 -3.65 38.99
CA TYR A 925 -7.42 -4.94 39.51
C TYR A 925 -8.52 -5.51 40.42
N MET A 926 -9.21 -6.54 39.93
CA MET A 926 -10.20 -7.29 40.71
C MET A 926 -9.52 -8.40 41.52
N PHE A 927 -9.22 -8.13 42.79
CA PHE A 927 -8.55 -9.06 43.72
C PHE A 927 -9.50 -9.42 44.88
N LYS A 928 -10.56 -10.17 44.58
CA LYS A 928 -11.56 -10.54 45.58
C LYS A 928 -12.01 -11.99 45.41
N HIS A 929 -11.84 -12.82 46.43
CA HIS A 929 -12.13 -14.26 46.35
C HIS A 929 -13.61 -14.55 46.61
N TRP A 930 -14.15 -14.16 47.77
CA TRP A 930 -15.57 -14.38 48.08
C TRP A 930 -16.49 -13.40 47.34
N THR A 931 -17.70 -13.85 46.98
CA THR A 931 -18.73 -13.01 46.34
C THR A 931 -19.46 -12.09 47.34
N ARG A 932 -19.26 -12.32 48.64
CA ARG A 932 -19.83 -11.50 49.72
C ARG A 932 -19.40 -10.04 49.57
N TYR A 933 -20.37 -9.13 49.64
CA TYR A 933 -20.17 -7.68 49.44
C TYR A 933 -19.75 -7.26 48.02
N LEU A 934 -20.05 -8.07 47.01
CA LEU A 934 -19.92 -7.71 45.59
C LEU A 934 -21.29 -7.74 44.90
N PRO A 935 -22.16 -6.74 45.15
CA PRO A 935 -23.51 -6.71 44.60
C PRO A 935 -23.50 -6.59 43.06
N ASP A 936 -24.58 -7.02 42.42
CA ASP A 936 -24.76 -6.93 40.96
C ASP A 936 -24.51 -5.52 40.42
N ALA A 937 -24.88 -4.48 41.18
CA ALA A 937 -24.64 -3.09 40.83
C ALA A 937 -23.14 -2.78 40.64
N THR A 938 -22.27 -3.28 41.52
CA THR A 938 -20.81 -3.14 41.36
C THR A 938 -20.32 -3.94 40.16
N GLN A 939 -20.83 -5.17 39.95
CA GLN A 939 -20.40 -6.00 38.81
C GLN A 939 -20.82 -5.41 37.46
N ASN A 940 -22.05 -4.88 37.36
CA ASN A 940 -22.53 -4.17 36.18
C ASN A 940 -21.71 -2.91 35.91
N ALA A 941 -21.37 -2.15 36.95
CA ALA A 941 -20.52 -0.97 36.79
C ALA A 941 -19.14 -1.33 36.23
N ILE A 942 -18.54 -2.45 36.68
CA ILE A 942 -17.29 -2.97 36.11
C ILE A 942 -17.48 -3.39 34.65
N ALA A 943 -18.58 -4.10 34.32
CA ALA A 943 -18.86 -4.49 32.94
C ALA A 943 -19.04 -3.27 32.02
N ARG A 944 -19.74 -2.23 32.49
CA ARG A 944 -19.93 -0.97 31.77
C ARG A 944 -18.65 -0.14 31.69
N PHE A 945 -17.79 -0.16 32.70
CA PHE A 945 -16.46 0.44 32.65
C PHE A 945 -15.64 -0.11 31.47
N VAL A 946 -15.75 -1.42 31.22
CA VAL A 946 -15.11 -2.07 30.06
C VAL A 946 -15.85 -1.79 28.75
N GLN A 947 -17.17 -2.00 28.71
CA GLN A 947 -17.97 -1.97 27.47
C GLN A 947 -18.34 -0.56 26.99
N GLU A 948 -18.61 0.37 27.90
CA GLU A 948 -19.05 1.72 27.54
C GLU A 948 -17.86 2.67 27.40
N HIS A 949 -16.80 2.45 28.17
CA HIS A 949 -15.66 3.36 28.28
C HIS A 949 -14.33 2.80 27.76
N GLY A 950 -14.30 1.57 27.21
CA GLY A 950 -13.09 0.99 26.63
C GLY A 950 -11.96 0.71 27.62
N ARG A 951 -12.25 0.75 28.93
CA ARG A 951 -11.26 0.52 29.98
C ARG A 951 -11.04 -0.98 30.19
N GLY A 952 -10.09 -1.34 31.04
CA GLY A 952 -9.76 -2.74 31.24
C GLY A 952 -9.74 -3.24 32.68
N VAL A 953 -9.89 -4.55 32.81
CA VAL A 953 -9.91 -5.27 34.08
C VAL A 953 -8.92 -6.42 34.04
N PHE A 954 -8.00 -6.42 34.99
CA PHE A 954 -7.16 -7.55 35.30
C PHE A 954 -7.70 -8.28 36.52
N SER A 955 -7.76 -9.59 36.44
CA SER A 955 -8.09 -10.47 37.55
C SER A 955 -7.09 -11.61 37.58
N ASN A 956 -6.80 -12.11 38.77
CA ASN A 956 -6.10 -13.38 38.92
C ASN A 956 -6.91 -14.35 39.77
N HIS A 957 -6.34 -15.52 40.08
CA HIS A 957 -6.84 -16.60 40.95
C HIS A 957 -8.24 -16.37 41.58
N HIS A 958 -8.33 -15.41 42.50
CA HIS A 958 -9.52 -15.09 43.27
C HIS A 958 -10.71 -14.55 42.48
N GLY A 959 -10.49 -13.77 41.42
CA GLY A 959 -11.55 -12.97 40.80
C GLY A 959 -12.53 -13.74 39.92
N LEU A 960 -12.21 -14.97 39.48
CA LEU A 960 -13.14 -15.84 38.73
C LEU A 960 -13.65 -17.06 39.51
N TYR A 961 -13.34 -17.14 40.81
CA TYR A 961 -14.00 -18.09 41.71
C TYR A 961 -15.45 -17.66 41.96
N ASN A 962 -16.40 -18.45 41.43
CA ASN A 962 -17.82 -18.17 41.45
C ASN A 962 -18.52 -19.00 42.55
N GLN A 963 -18.76 -18.37 43.70
CA GLN A 963 -19.40 -19.01 44.84
C GLN A 963 -20.93 -18.90 44.79
N PHE A 964 -21.60 -20.05 44.67
CA PHE A 964 -23.02 -20.18 45.01
C PHE A 964 -23.14 -20.54 46.50
N ASP A 965 -23.27 -19.54 47.37
CA ASP A 965 -23.70 -19.80 48.75
C ASP A 965 -25.23 -19.63 48.85
N ASN A 966 -25.90 -20.63 49.41
CA ASN A 966 -27.34 -20.61 49.67
C ASN A 966 -27.74 -19.55 50.72
N VAL A 967 -26.77 -18.88 51.36
CA VAL A 967 -26.97 -17.88 52.42
C VAL A 967 -27.03 -16.44 51.86
N VAL A 968 -26.35 -16.13 50.75
CA VAL A 968 -26.34 -14.79 50.14
C VAL A 968 -26.50 -14.94 48.63
N ALA A 969 -27.62 -14.49 48.08
CA ALA A 969 -28.01 -14.69 46.67
C ALA A 969 -27.23 -13.83 45.67
N THR A 970 -25.91 -13.71 45.83
CA THR A 970 -25.03 -12.93 44.94
C THR A 970 -23.83 -13.79 44.55
N ASP A 971 -23.72 -14.07 43.26
CA ASP A 971 -22.62 -14.80 42.63
C ASP A 971 -21.80 -13.81 41.77
N LYS A 972 -20.72 -14.26 41.13
CA LYS A 972 -19.93 -13.43 40.19
C LYS A 972 -20.41 -13.55 38.74
N THR A 973 -21.67 -13.93 38.51
CA THR A 973 -22.14 -14.30 37.16
C THR A 973 -21.91 -13.21 36.12
N ILE A 974 -22.04 -11.92 36.47
CA ILE A 974 -21.80 -10.82 35.52
C ILE A 974 -20.31 -10.75 35.13
N LEU A 975 -19.39 -10.85 36.11
CA LEU A 975 -17.96 -10.86 35.84
C LEU A 975 -17.51 -12.13 35.11
N VAL A 976 -18.06 -13.29 35.47
CA VAL A 976 -17.85 -14.57 34.77
C VAL A 976 -18.28 -14.46 33.30
N ASN A 977 -19.44 -13.86 33.01
CA ASN A 977 -19.91 -13.65 31.64
C ASN A 977 -19.02 -12.66 30.88
N LEU A 978 -18.53 -11.62 31.56
CA LEU A 978 -17.62 -10.62 31.01
C LEU A 978 -16.29 -11.27 30.59
N PHE A 979 -15.67 -12.06 31.46
CA PHE A 979 -14.43 -12.79 31.16
C PHE A 979 -14.65 -14.01 30.24
N GLY A 980 -15.83 -14.63 30.30
CA GLY A 980 -16.15 -15.86 29.58
C GLY A 980 -15.56 -17.12 30.21
N ALA A 981 -15.23 -17.10 31.50
CA ALA A 981 -14.71 -18.26 32.24
C ALA A 981 -15.09 -18.21 33.73
N GLN A 982 -15.18 -19.38 34.37
CA GLN A 982 -15.41 -19.50 35.80
C GLN A 982 -14.79 -20.76 36.42
N SER A 983 -14.50 -20.67 37.71
CA SER A 983 -14.41 -21.83 38.61
C SER A 983 -15.65 -21.82 39.51
N SER A 984 -16.56 -22.79 39.33
CA SER A 984 -17.80 -22.84 40.13
C SER A 984 -17.61 -23.64 41.42
N VAL A 985 -18.27 -23.25 42.52
CA VAL A 985 -18.31 -24.06 43.75
C VAL A 985 -18.81 -25.48 43.52
N ALA A 986 -19.76 -25.64 42.59
CA ALA A 986 -20.27 -26.96 42.23
C ALA A 986 -19.18 -27.77 41.52
N GLY A 987 -18.67 -28.80 42.20
CA GLY A 987 -17.53 -29.58 41.69
C GLY A 987 -16.18 -28.89 41.91
N PHE A 988 -16.06 -28.03 42.93
CA PHE A 988 -14.79 -27.44 43.34
C PHE A 988 -13.68 -28.47 43.48
N GLY A 989 -12.52 -28.14 42.92
CA GLY A 989 -11.30 -28.91 43.08
C GLY A 989 -10.09 -28.05 42.72
N LEU A 990 -8.98 -28.37 43.37
CA LEU A 990 -7.71 -27.67 43.26
C LEU A 990 -6.59 -28.70 43.06
N SER A 991 -5.56 -28.30 42.32
CA SER A 991 -4.29 -29.01 42.22
C SER A 991 -3.25 -28.21 42.98
N LEU A 992 -2.59 -28.86 43.94
CA LEU A 992 -1.47 -28.30 44.70
C LEU A 992 -0.19 -29.02 44.31
N GLY A 993 0.86 -28.25 44.03
CA GLY A 993 2.19 -28.75 43.73
C GLY A 993 2.78 -28.13 42.48
N ASN A 994 4.00 -28.57 42.15
CA ASN A 994 4.76 -28.07 41.02
C ASN A 994 4.04 -28.35 39.69
N GLN A 995 3.64 -27.27 39.00
CA GLN A 995 3.02 -27.30 37.69
C GLN A 995 3.88 -26.53 36.70
N THR A 996 4.06 -27.09 35.51
CA THR A 996 4.71 -26.38 34.42
C THR A 996 3.67 -25.57 33.65
N ILE A 997 3.82 -24.25 33.66
CA ILE A 997 3.01 -23.33 32.87
C ILE A 997 3.77 -22.99 31.60
N HIS A 998 3.12 -23.16 30.46
CA HIS A 998 3.66 -22.93 29.14
C HIS A 998 3.05 -21.69 28.51
N ASN A 999 3.87 -20.88 27.86
CA ASN A 999 3.41 -19.81 26.98
C ASN A 999 2.94 -20.42 25.67
N VAL A 1000 1.65 -20.24 25.36
CA VAL A 1000 1.02 -20.82 24.17
C VAL A 1000 0.83 -19.79 23.06
N THR A 1001 0.61 -18.53 23.43
CA THR A 1001 0.56 -17.40 22.51
C THR A 1001 1.41 -16.27 23.07
N PRO A 1002 2.47 -15.85 22.36
CA PRO A 1002 3.26 -14.68 22.73
C PRO A 1002 2.40 -13.42 22.74
N HIS A 1003 2.41 -12.73 23.88
CA HIS A 1003 1.62 -11.54 24.15
C HIS A 1003 2.41 -10.68 25.11
N PHE A 1004 2.29 -9.34 25.05
CA PHE A 1004 3.00 -8.43 25.95
C PHE A 1004 3.03 -8.90 27.42
N ILE A 1005 1.88 -9.35 27.93
CA ILE A 1005 1.71 -9.91 29.30
C ILE A 1005 2.72 -11.01 29.64
N ASN A 1006 2.92 -12.00 28.76
CA ASN A 1006 3.72 -13.18 29.05
C ASN A 1006 5.11 -13.17 28.37
N THR A 1007 5.49 -12.07 27.71
CA THR A 1007 6.81 -11.91 27.08
C THR A 1007 7.61 -10.71 27.57
N TYR A 1008 6.97 -9.61 27.95
CA TYR A 1008 7.67 -8.37 28.28
C TYR A 1008 8.45 -8.47 29.60
N GLY A 1009 9.76 -8.25 29.57
CA GLY A 1009 10.61 -8.28 30.76
C GLY A 1009 10.80 -9.67 31.37
N LEU A 1010 10.61 -10.74 30.57
CA LEU A 1010 10.62 -12.12 31.05
C LEU A 1010 11.67 -12.97 30.33
N HIS A 1011 12.49 -13.67 31.13
CA HIS A 1011 13.42 -14.70 30.66
C HIS A 1011 12.85 -16.08 31.03
N LEU A 1012 12.21 -16.73 30.06
CA LEU A 1012 11.56 -18.02 30.27
C LEU A 1012 12.43 -19.14 29.71
N LEU A 1013 12.32 -20.31 30.32
CA LEU A 1013 13.08 -21.50 29.93
C LEU A 1013 12.29 -22.29 28.89
N ASP A 1014 12.98 -22.90 27.94
CA ASP A 1014 12.33 -23.79 26.98
C ASP A 1014 11.91 -25.11 27.63
N SER A 1015 10.71 -25.57 27.29
CA SER A 1015 10.10 -26.80 27.77
C SER A 1015 9.55 -27.65 26.63
N SER A 1016 9.38 -28.95 26.88
CA SER A 1016 8.80 -29.90 25.94
C SER A 1016 7.40 -29.46 25.50
N SER A 1017 7.02 -29.84 24.28
CA SER A 1017 5.77 -29.43 23.65
C SER A 1017 4.53 -29.80 24.48
N LEU A 1018 3.56 -28.89 24.51
CA LEU A 1018 2.20 -29.20 24.93
C LEU A 1018 1.33 -29.54 23.74
N PHE A 1019 0.52 -30.58 23.88
CA PHE A 1019 -0.52 -30.91 22.90
C PHE A 1019 -1.89 -30.82 23.56
N PHE A 1020 -2.76 -29.95 23.04
CA PHE A 1020 -4.13 -29.80 23.51
C PHE A 1020 -5.12 -30.35 22.48
N ASN A 1021 -5.78 -31.47 22.82
CA ASN A 1021 -6.90 -32.03 22.06
C ASN A 1021 -8.23 -31.32 22.42
N GLY A 1022 -8.26 -29.98 22.38
CA GLY A 1022 -9.45 -29.20 22.68
C GLY A 1022 -10.35 -29.01 21.46
N THR A 1023 -11.66 -29.20 21.59
CA THR A 1023 -12.66 -29.04 20.50
C THR A 1023 -13.14 -27.60 20.29
N GLY A 1024 -12.44 -26.58 20.80
CA GLY A 1024 -12.93 -25.20 20.83
C GLY A 1024 -11.87 -24.12 20.65
N ALA A 1025 -10.64 -24.35 21.13
CA ALA A 1025 -9.50 -23.55 20.68
C ALA A 1025 -9.32 -23.85 19.19
N SER A 1026 -9.58 -22.85 18.35
CA SER A 1026 -9.35 -22.95 16.93
C SER A 1026 -7.89 -23.36 16.67
N SER A 1027 -7.60 -23.71 15.42
CA SER A 1027 -6.27 -23.79 14.80
C SER A 1027 -5.17 -22.80 15.28
N ALA A 1028 -5.50 -21.76 16.07
CA ALA A 1028 -4.59 -20.83 16.74
C ALA A 1028 -3.59 -21.49 17.73
N ILE A 1029 -3.92 -22.64 18.34
CA ILE A 1029 -3.01 -23.33 19.28
C ILE A 1029 -2.45 -24.61 18.65
N ASN A 1030 -1.88 -24.49 17.45
CA ASN A 1030 -1.02 -25.54 16.88
C ASN A 1030 0.37 -25.49 17.54
N LEU A 1031 0.47 -26.00 18.77
CA LEU A 1031 1.73 -26.15 19.50
C LEU A 1031 2.42 -27.46 19.10
N VAL A 1032 2.88 -27.54 17.86
CA VAL A 1032 3.83 -28.59 17.49
C VAL A 1032 5.21 -28.03 17.81
N GLY A 1033 5.91 -28.53 18.83
CA GLY A 1033 7.27 -28.09 19.18
C GLY A 1033 7.43 -27.52 20.59
N ARG A 1034 8.68 -27.23 20.98
CA ARG A 1034 9.00 -26.69 22.31
C ARG A 1034 8.35 -25.31 22.51
N THR A 1035 8.06 -24.98 23.76
CA THR A 1035 7.46 -23.70 24.18
C THR A 1035 8.26 -23.14 25.34
N ALA A 1036 8.29 -21.81 25.47
CA ALA A 1036 8.77 -21.17 26.69
C ALA A 1036 7.82 -21.51 27.86
N ALA A 1037 8.38 -21.86 29.01
CA ALA A 1037 7.62 -22.28 30.18
C ALA A 1037 8.36 -21.95 31.48
N PHE A 1038 7.65 -22.11 32.58
CA PHE A 1038 8.18 -21.98 33.93
C PHE A 1038 7.39 -22.89 34.88
N THR A 1039 8.04 -23.29 35.97
CA THR A 1039 7.37 -24.10 37.00
C THR A 1039 6.88 -23.20 38.12
N ILE A 1040 5.66 -23.43 38.56
CA ILE A 1040 5.07 -22.79 39.74
C ILE A 1040 4.72 -23.84 40.77
N ASP A 1041 4.75 -23.46 42.04
CA ASP A 1041 4.11 -24.20 43.12
C ASP A 1041 2.96 -23.35 43.66
N ASP A 1042 1.75 -23.54 43.15
CA ASP A 1042 0.60 -22.70 43.49
C ASP A 1042 -0.72 -23.49 43.53
N GLU A 1043 -1.79 -22.85 44.03
CA GLU A 1043 -3.15 -23.36 43.91
C GLU A 1043 -3.68 -23.10 42.49
N VAL A 1044 -3.94 -24.17 41.74
CA VAL A 1044 -4.57 -24.09 40.40
C VAL A 1044 -5.90 -24.83 40.44
N TYR A 1045 -7.00 -24.11 40.21
CA TYR A 1045 -8.33 -24.71 40.12
C TYR A 1045 -8.42 -25.73 38.97
N ASN A 1046 -8.78 -26.97 39.30
CA ASN A 1046 -8.96 -28.03 38.31
C ASN A 1046 -10.41 -28.13 37.78
N ASN A 1047 -11.28 -27.24 38.23
CA ASN A 1047 -12.66 -27.08 37.80
C ASN A 1047 -12.89 -25.78 37.01
N MET A 1048 -11.84 -25.03 36.68
CA MET A 1048 -11.95 -23.83 35.85
C MET A 1048 -12.38 -24.22 34.43
N SER A 1049 -13.36 -23.51 33.87
CA SER A 1049 -13.89 -23.77 32.53
C SER A 1049 -14.32 -22.49 31.84
N PHE A 1050 -14.22 -22.47 30.51
CA PHE A 1050 -14.81 -21.43 29.68
C PHE A 1050 -16.34 -21.57 29.62
N GLU A 1051 -17.04 -20.44 29.54
CA GLU A 1051 -18.49 -20.39 29.41
C GLU A 1051 -18.97 -20.95 28.06
N ALA A 1052 -20.18 -21.51 28.03
CA ALA A 1052 -20.75 -22.02 26.79
C ALA A 1052 -20.98 -20.87 25.79
N GLY A 1053 -20.51 -21.05 24.55
CA GLY A 1053 -20.70 -20.07 23.47
C GLY A 1053 -19.62 -19.00 23.34
N VAL A 1054 -18.55 -19.06 24.14
CA VAL A 1054 -17.36 -18.22 23.88
C VAL A 1054 -16.67 -18.67 22.60
N SER A 1055 -16.18 -17.70 21.83
CA SER A 1055 -15.32 -17.93 20.66
C SER A 1055 -13.85 -17.76 21.05
N PHE A 1056 -12.96 -18.51 20.40
CA PHE A 1056 -11.52 -18.38 20.57
C PHE A 1056 -10.90 -17.61 19.40
N GLY A 1057 -9.86 -16.81 19.68
CA GLY A 1057 -9.14 -16.01 18.69
C GLY A 1057 -8.77 -14.62 19.23
N ASN A 1058 -8.09 -13.83 18.40
CA ASN A 1058 -7.65 -12.47 18.71
C ASN A 1058 -8.64 -11.38 18.25
N HIS A 1059 -9.88 -11.75 17.92
CA HIS A 1059 -10.93 -10.80 17.54
C HIS A 1059 -11.68 -10.26 18.75
N THR A 1060 -12.36 -9.12 18.57
CA THR A 1060 -13.26 -8.57 19.58
C THR A 1060 -14.30 -9.59 20.05
N ASN A 1061 -14.44 -9.71 21.38
CA ASN A 1061 -15.21 -10.69 22.13
C ASN A 1061 -14.67 -12.14 22.12
N GLY A 1062 -13.59 -12.42 21.39
CA GLY A 1062 -12.87 -13.68 21.39
C GLY A 1062 -11.90 -13.82 22.57
N ILE A 1063 -11.72 -15.05 23.05
CA ILE A 1063 -10.72 -15.40 24.06
C ILE A 1063 -9.43 -15.82 23.38
N LEU A 1064 -8.32 -15.22 23.79
CA LEU A 1064 -6.97 -15.59 23.40
C LEU A 1064 -6.23 -16.21 24.59
N PRO A 1065 -6.10 -17.55 24.65
CA PRO A 1065 -5.24 -18.19 25.64
C PRO A 1065 -3.79 -17.76 25.42
N ILE A 1066 -3.12 -17.30 26.47
CA ILE A 1066 -1.70 -16.90 26.44
C ILE A 1066 -0.83 -17.85 27.25
N MET A 1067 -1.41 -18.55 28.25
CA MET A 1067 -0.72 -19.54 29.07
C MET A 1067 -1.55 -20.82 29.19
N ALA A 1068 -0.86 -21.95 29.32
CA ALA A 1068 -1.52 -23.23 29.52
C ALA A 1068 -0.71 -24.24 30.36
N THR A 1069 -1.39 -25.25 30.90
CA THR A 1069 -0.78 -26.37 31.65
C THR A 1069 -1.31 -27.72 31.19
N ASN A 1070 -0.45 -28.74 31.17
CA ASN A 1070 -0.86 -30.15 30.95
C ASN A 1070 -1.29 -30.87 32.23
N ALA A 1071 -1.16 -30.23 33.40
CA ALA A 1071 -1.67 -30.80 34.64
C ALA A 1071 -3.20 -30.91 34.64
N LEU A 1072 -3.87 -30.16 33.77
CA LEU A 1072 -5.32 -30.12 33.61
C LEU A 1072 -5.75 -30.74 32.27
N VAL A 1073 -6.99 -31.25 32.22
CA VAL A 1073 -7.49 -31.99 31.05
C VAL A 1073 -8.30 -31.10 30.09
N GLY A 1074 -8.12 -31.32 28.79
CA GLY A 1074 -8.90 -30.63 27.74
C GLY A 1074 -8.75 -29.11 27.77
N ASN A 1075 -9.85 -28.38 27.57
CA ASN A 1075 -9.85 -26.91 27.54
C ASN A 1075 -9.53 -26.27 28.90
N GLN A 1076 -9.57 -27.02 30.01
CA GLN A 1076 -9.24 -26.48 31.34
C GLN A 1076 -7.79 -26.03 31.42
N GLY A 1077 -6.88 -26.76 30.78
CA GLY A 1077 -5.46 -26.38 30.73
C GLY A 1077 -5.21 -25.04 30.05
N LEU A 1078 -6.12 -24.55 29.21
CA LEU A 1078 -6.02 -23.25 28.53
C LEU A 1078 -6.55 -22.08 29.38
N THR A 1079 -7.09 -22.35 30.58
CA THR A 1079 -7.62 -21.32 31.48
C THR A 1079 -6.58 -20.72 32.41
N THR A 1080 -5.35 -21.24 32.39
CA THR A 1080 -4.25 -20.79 33.26
C THR A 1080 -3.85 -19.35 32.99
N GLY A 1081 -4.01 -18.86 31.76
CA GLY A 1081 -4.01 -17.43 31.48
C GLY A 1081 -4.52 -17.11 30.09
N PHE A 1082 -5.35 -16.07 30.00
CA PHE A 1082 -5.96 -15.65 28.75
C PHE A 1082 -6.26 -14.14 28.74
N THR A 1083 -6.39 -13.59 27.54
CA THR A 1083 -6.89 -12.24 27.31
C THR A 1083 -8.18 -12.27 26.52
N ARG A 1084 -8.94 -11.18 26.62
CA ARG A 1084 -10.15 -10.95 25.85
C ARG A 1084 -10.34 -9.46 25.62
N GLU A 1085 -10.48 -9.06 24.37
CA GLU A 1085 -11.00 -7.73 24.06
C GLU A 1085 -12.52 -7.79 24.01
N VAL A 1086 -13.20 -6.77 24.54
CA VAL A 1086 -14.66 -6.71 24.58
C VAL A 1086 -15.13 -5.52 23.77
N GLY A 1087 -16.04 -5.77 22.83
CA GLY A 1087 -16.54 -4.73 21.93
C GLY A 1087 -17.28 -3.67 22.71
N GLY A 1088 -16.82 -2.42 22.60
CA GLY A 1088 -17.41 -1.30 23.31
C GLY A 1088 -18.11 -0.28 22.41
N THR A 1089 -18.74 0.71 23.05
CA THR A 1089 -19.53 1.74 22.34
C THR A 1089 -18.66 2.79 21.65
N THR A 1090 -17.46 3.01 22.17
CA THR A 1090 -16.50 4.03 21.72
C THR A 1090 -15.15 3.39 21.40
N GLU A 1091 -14.65 2.55 22.30
CA GLU A 1091 -13.39 1.79 22.17
C GLU A 1091 -13.58 0.35 22.70
N ASN A 1092 -12.72 -0.57 22.30
CA ASN A 1092 -12.73 -1.94 22.83
C ASN A 1092 -12.13 -1.99 24.23
N GLY A 1093 -12.86 -2.54 25.19
CA GLY A 1093 -12.33 -2.80 26.53
C GLY A 1093 -11.41 -4.01 26.57
N LYS A 1094 -10.55 -4.09 27.58
CA LYS A 1094 -9.51 -5.13 27.70
C LYS A 1094 -9.66 -5.96 28.96
N LEU A 1095 -9.58 -7.27 28.84
CA LEU A 1095 -9.63 -8.19 29.98
C LEU A 1095 -8.39 -9.09 29.97
N ALA A 1096 -7.78 -9.25 31.13
CA ALA A 1096 -6.71 -10.20 31.34
C ALA A 1096 -7.01 -11.07 32.57
N TYR A 1097 -6.82 -12.37 32.43
CA TYR A 1097 -6.94 -13.31 33.53
C TYR A 1097 -5.69 -14.19 33.65
N ILE A 1098 -5.20 -14.35 34.88
CA ILE A 1098 -4.10 -15.27 35.20
C ILE A 1098 -4.53 -16.12 36.41
N GLN A 1099 -4.60 -17.44 36.24
CA GLN A 1099 -5.18 -18.33 37.26
C GLN A 1099 -4.34 -18.45 38.54
N VAL A 1100 -3.04 -18.17 38.45
CA VAL A 1100 -2.11 -18.24 39.58
C VAL A 1100 -2.18 -16.97 40.42
N GLY A 1101 -1.72 -17.02 41.66
CA GLY A 1101 -1.65 -15.87 42.57
C GLY A 1101 -2.17 -16.11 43.98
N GLU A 1102 -2.36 -17.36 44.43
CA GLU A 1102 -2.82 -17.62 45.81
C GLU A 1102 -1.69 -17.34 46.82
N ARG A 1103 -0.43 -17.60 46.48
CA ARG A 1103 0.71 -17.45 47.40
C ARG A 1103 1.38 -16.08 47.35
N GLN A 1104 1.85 -15.60 48.51
CA GLN A 1104 2.56 -14.32 48.66
C GLN A 1104 3.83 -14.21 47.81
N GLU A 1105 4.54 -15.33 47.61
CA GLU A 1105 5.77 -15.40 46.80
C GLU A 1105 5.55 -15.03 45.32
N HIS A 1106 4.32 -15.11 44.81
CA HIS A 1106 3.95 -14.67 43.46
C HIS A 1106 3.79 -13.15 43.32
N TYR A 1107 3.96 -12.39 44.41
CA TYR A 1107 3.93 -10.92 44.42
C TYR A 1107 5.29 -10.31 44.77
N ASP A 1108 6.32 -11.12 44.97
CA ASP A 1108 7.68 -10.66 45.23
C ASP A 1108 8.53 -10.70 43.95
N LEU A 1109 8.89 -9.53 43.41
CA LEU A 1109 9.78 -9.41 42.25
C LEU A 1109 11.17 -10.03 42.50
N ALA A 1110 11.60 -10.14 43.76
CA ALA A 1110 12.88 -10.76 44.12
C ALA A 1110 12.83 -12.30 44.18
N SER A 1111 11.64 -12.91 44.03
CA SER A 1111 11.47 -14.38 44.09
C SER A 1111 12.13 -15.12 42.92
N GLY A 1112 12.45 -14.43 41.83
CA GLY A 1112 12.88 -15.04 40.57
C GLY A 1112 11.76 -15.72 39.79
N SER A 1113 10.51 -15.69 40.28
CA SER A 1113 9.34 -16.13 39.53
C SER A 1113 9.00 -15.11 38.43
N PRO A 1114 8.51 -15.55 37.25
CA PRO A 1114 8.01 -14.63 36.23
C PRO A 1114 6.62 -14.04 36.56
N ILE A 1115 5.89 -14.63 37.51
CA ILE A 1115 4.50 -14.26 37.83
C ILE A 1115 4.32 -12.80 38.30
N PRO A 1116 5.12 -12.27 39.23
CA PRO A 1116 5.00 -10.88 39.66
C PRO A 1116 5.11 -9.89 38.48
N GLN A 1117 6.03 -10.15 37.55
CA GLN A 1117 6.19 -9.32 36.36
C GLN A 1117 5.00 -9.48 35.40
N MET A 1118 4.48 -10.70 35.21
CA MET A 1118 3.27 -10.92 34.42
C MET A 1118 2.04 -10.18 34.97
N PHE A 1119 1.89 -10.09 36.30
CA PHE A 1119 0.82 -9.30 36.92
C PHE A 1119 0.97 -7.81 36.64
N ARG A 1120 2.19 -7.26 36.75
CA ARG A 1120 2.48 -5.87 36.37
C ARG A 1120 2.18 -5.62 34.90
N ASN A 1121 2.63 -6.51 34.01
CA ASN A 1121 2.36 -6.41 32.57
C ASN A 1121 0.86 -6.48 32.26
N ALA A 1122 0.13 -7.42 32.88
CA ALA A 1122 -1.32 -7.58 32.70
C ALA A 1122 -2.07 -6.32 33.11
N LEU A 1123 -1.75 -5.77 34.28
CA LEU A 1123 -2.38 -4.56 34.79
C LEU A 1123 -2.05 -3.34 33.93
N TYR A 1124 -0.79 -3.20 33.49
CA TYR A 1124 -0.40 -2.12 32.59
C TYR A 1124 -1.13 -2.21 31.25
N TRP A 1125 -1.21 -3.42 30.68
CA TRP A 1125 -1.87 -3.66 29.41
C TRP A 1125 -3.36 -3.31 29.46
N VAL A 1126 -4.09 -3.76 30.48
CA VAL A 1126 -5.52 -3.43 30.63
C VAL A 1126 -5.77 -1.95 30.96
N SER A 1127 -4.77 -1.25 31.49
CA SER A 1127 -4.86 0.19 31.82
C SER A 1127 -4.44 1.10 30.66
N SER A 1128 -3.83 0.54 29.61
CA SER A 1128 -3.35 1.31 28.47
C SER A 1128 -4.49 1.66 27.50
N GLU A 1129 -4.64 2.95 27.18
CA GLU A 1129 -5.69 3.44 26.26
C GLU A 1129 -5.46 3.00 24.81
N GLN A 1130 -4.20 2.77 24.39
CA GLN A 1130 -3.89 2.40 23.00
C GLN A 1130 -2.74 1.38 22.93
N ASN A 1131 -2.87 0.41 22.03
CA ASN A 1131 -1.77 -0.49 21.62
C ASN A 1131 -1.06 0.10 20.40
N ALA A 1132 0.19 -0.31 20.13
CA ALA A 1132 1.11 0.34 19.18
C ALA A 1132 0.52 0.61 17.78
N LEU A 1133 -0.46 -0.21 17.37
CA LEU A 1133 -1.13 -0.13 16.07
C LEU A 1133 -2.43 0.72 16.07
N VAL A 1134 -3.02 1.03 17.24
CA VAL A 1134 -4.30 1.77 17.34
C VAL A 1134 -4.10 3.30 17.26
N SER A 1135 -2.97 3.85 17.74
CA SER A 1135 -2.73 5.31 17.68
C SER A 1135 -2.48 5.87 16.29
N ARG A 1136 -2.04 5.04 15.34
CA ARG A 1136 -1.85 5.45 13.94
C ARG A 1136 -3.14 5.39 13.13
N GLN A 1137 -4.25 4.91 13.73
CA GLN A 1137 -5.61 5.14 13.27
C GLN A 1137 -6.20 6.42 13.86
N THR A 1138 -5.58 7.60 13.64
CA THR A 1138 -6.35 8.87 13.74
C THR A 1138 -7.19 9.13 12.48
N TYR A 1139 -7.71 8.06 11.91
CA TYR A 1139 -9.02 8.07 11.29
C TYR A 1139 -9.72 6.87 11.89
N THR A 1140 -10.47 7.10 12.97
CA THR A 1140 -11.73 6.40 13.10
C THR A 1140 -12.44 6.65 11.78
N ASN A 1141 -12.36 5.68 10.88
CA ASN A 1141 -13.52 5.41 10.07
C ASN A 1141 -14.67 5.50 11.08
N LYS A 1142 -15.55 6.48 10.86
CA LYS A 1142 -16.95 6.17 10.95
C LYS A 1142 -17.15 4.93 10.07
N LEU A 1143 -16.77 3.75 10.57
CA LEU A 1143 -17.69 2.64 10.61
C LEU A 1143 -18.87 3.20 11.41
N THR A 1144 -19.70 3.99 10.70
CA THR A 1144 -21.13 4.02 10.90
C THR A 1144 -21.49 2.64 11.38
N ALA A 1145 -21.88 2.55 12.64
CA ALA A 1145 -22.41 1.39 13.33
C ALA A 1145 -22.19 0.09 12.56
N LEU A 1146 -21.37 -0.85 13.09
CA LEU A 1146 -21.57 -2.28 12.82
C LEU A 1146 -23.07 -2.47 12.60
N PRO A 1147 -23.54 -2.82 11.39
CA PRO A 1147 -24.96 -2.81 11.14
C PRO A 1147 -25.51 -3.77 12.18
N LYS A 1148 -26.28 -3.23 13.14
CA LYS A 1148 -27.14 -4.05 14.01
C LYS A 1148 -27.73 -5.06 13.05
N LEU A 1149 -27.38 -6.33 13.21
CA LEU A 1149 -27.55 -7.32 12.15
C LEU A 1149 -29.04 -7.36 11.82
N ASP A 1150 -29.40 -6.65 10.74
CA ASP A 1150 -30.78 -6.25 10.51
C ASP A 1150 -31.57 -7.51 10.18
N LEU A 1151 -32.83 -7.56 10.59
CA LEU A 1151 -33.72 -8.70 10.40
C LEU A 1151 -33.59 -9.30 8.98
N ARG A 1152 -33.01 -10.50 8.87
CA ARG A 1152 -32.80 -11.17 7.57
C ARG A 1152 -33.91 -12.15 7.27
N ALA A 1153 -34.39 -12.15 6.03
CA ALA A 1153 -35.42 -13.06 5.53
C ALA A 1153 -34.89 -13.88 4.34
N TYR A 1154 -34.76 -15.21 4.49
CA TYR A 1154 -34.19 -16.09 3.46
C TYR A 1154 -34.98 -17.41 3.31
N PRO A 1155 -35.14 -17.97 2.09
CA PRO A 1155 -34.81 -17.38 0.81
C PRO A 1155 -35.73 -16.21 0.46
N ASN A 1156 -35.21 -15.17 -0.18
CA ASN A 1156 -35.98 -14.07 -0.73
C ASN A 1156 -35.50 -13.78 -2.16
N PRO A 1157 -36.23 -14.18 -3.21
CA PRO A 1157 -37.62 -14.63 -3.21
C PRO A 1157 -37.87 -16.02 -2.60
N ALA A 1158 -39.00 -16.20 -1.93
CA ALA A 1158 -39.44 -17.46 -1.31
C ALA A 1158 -40.50 -18.19 -2.14
N THR A 1159 -40.49 -19.53 -2.15
CA THR A 1159 -41.54 -20.36 -2.78
C THR A 1159 -42.44 -21.06 -1.75
N HIS A 1160 -41.85 -21.74 -0.76
CA HIS A 1160 -42.60 -22.54 0.22
C HIS A 1160 -42.35 -22.10 1.66
N PHE A 1161 -41.10 -21.78 1.98
CA PHE A 1161 -40.68 -21.39 3.33
C PHE A 1161 -39.89 -20.10 3.29
N LEU A 1162 -40.01 -19.34 4.38
CA LEU A 1162 -39.23 -18.15 4.66
C LEU A 1162 -38.68 -18.27 6.09
N GLU A 1163 -37.39 -18.11 6.24
CA GLU A 1163 -36.69 -18.12 7.52
C GLU A 1163 -36.28 -16.70 7.91
N LEU A 1164 -36.62 -16.32 9.14
CA LEU A 1164 -36.27 -15.04 9.73
C LEU A 1164 -35.18 -15.24 10.77
N ASN A 1165 -34.09 -14.51 10.64
CA ASN A 1165 -32.95 -14.57 11.56
C ASN A 1165 -32.70 -13.19 12.17
N HIS A 1166 -32.51 -13.16 13.49
CA HIS A 1166 -32.18 -11.96 14.26
C HIS A 1166 -31.33 -12.34 15.49
N TRP A 1167 -30.46 -11.45 15.96
CA TRP A 1167 -29.58 -11.71 17.10
C TRP A 1167 -30.35 -11.75 18.45
N GLU A 1168 -31.36 -10.90 18.60
CA GLU A 1168 -32.32 -10.96 19.72
C GLU A 1168 -33.47 -11.95 19.44
N LYS A 1169 -34.04 -12.53 20.50
CA LYS A 1169 -35.13 -13.52 20.41
C LYS A 1169 -36.39 -12.92 19.77
N ILE A 1170 -36.87 -13.55 18.70
CA ILE A 1170 -38.11 -13.19 18.01
C ILE A 1170 -39.30 -13.62 18.86
N LYS A 1171 -40.14 -12.64 19.24
CA LYS A 1171 -41.36 -12.84 20.02
C LYS A 1171 -42.60 -12.96 19.14
N ARG A 1172 -42.70 -12.17 18.08
CA ARG A 1172 -43.85 -12.18 17.16
C ARG A 1172 -43.47 -11.76 15.75
N VAL A 1173 -44.12 -12.36 14.75
CA VAL A 1173 -43.97 -12.02 13.33
C VAL A 1173 -45.33 -11.70 12.72
N VAL A 1174 -45.43 -10.66 11.90
CA VAL A 1174 -46.65 -10.28 11.17
C VAL A 1174 -46.30 -9.95 9.72
N ILE A 1175 -47.03 -10.50 8.76
CA ILE A 1175 -46.84 -10.26 7.32
C ILE A 1175 -48.02 -9.47 6.77
N TYR A 1176 -47.73 -8.41 6.01
CA TYR A 1176 -48.69 -7.54 5.33
C TYR A 1176 -48.46 -7.59 3.83
N ASN A 1177 -49.53 -7.40 3.05
CA ASN A 1177 -49.37 -7.06 1.63
C ASN A 1177 -49.03 -5.57 1.47
N LEU A 1178 -48.72 -5.11 0.25
CA LEU A 1178 -48.41 -3.70 -0.02
C LEU A 1178 -49.54 -2.71 0.30
N ALA A 1179 -50.79 -3.18 0.40
CA ALA A 1179 -51.92 -2.36 0.82
C ALA A 1179 -52.06 -2.25 2.35
N GLY A 1180 -51.09 -2.76 3.13
CA GLY A 1180 -51.12 -2.77 4.59
C GLY A 1180 -52.12 -3.77 5.20
N LYS A 1181 -52.73 -4.65 4.40
CA LYS A 1181 -53.65 -5.69 4.91
C LYS A 1181 -52.84 -6.86 5.43
N GLN A 1182 -53.02 -7.19 6.71
CA GLN A 1182 -52.38 -8.35 7.35
C GLN A 1182 -52.78 -9.65 6.63
N GLN A 1183 -51.78 -10.44 6.26
CA GLN A 1183 -51.92 -11.72 5.58
C GLN A 1183 -51.62 -12.89 6.51
N MET A 1184 -50.71 -12.70 7.47
CA MET A 1184 -50.30 -13.73 8.43
C MET A 1184 -49.80 -13.08 9.73
N ALA A 1185 -50.03 -13.73 10.87
CA ALA A 1185 -49.44 -13.34 12.15
C ALA A 1185 -49.11 -14.61 12.96
N LEU A 1186 -47.92 -14.63 13.57
CA LEU A 1186 -47.39 -15.78 14.31
C LEU A 1186 -46.73 -15.30 15.60
N ASN A 1187 -47.13 -15.87 16.73
CA ASN A 1187 -46.39 -15.74 17.98
C ASN A 1187 -45.30 -16.81 18.02
N VAL A 1188 -44.11 -16.45 18.48
CA VAL A 1188 -42.93 -17.30 18.48
C VAL A 1188 -42.46 -17.49 19.92
N ASN A 1189 -42.05 -18.71 20.26
CA ASN A 1189 -41.52 -19.05 21.59
C ASN A 1189 -40.07 -18.55 21.74
N SER A 1190 -39.84 -17.24 21.55
CA SER A 1190 -38.58 -16.52 21.80
C SER A 1190 -37.34 -17.25 21.29
N SER A 1191 -37.22 -17.40 19.96
CA SER A 1191 -36.05 -17.97 19.28
C SER A 1191 -35.38 -16.94 18.38
N THR A 1192 -34.05 -17.03 18.19
CA THR A 1192 -33.28 -16.12 17.31
C THR A 1192 -33.48 -16.41 15.82
N SER A 1193 -33.95 -17.61 15.48
CA SER A 1193 -34.40 -17.99 14.13
C SER A 1193 -35.85 -18.43 14.15
N LYS A 1194 -36.60 -18.11 13.09
CA LYS A 1194 -37.94 -18.63 12.84
C LYS A 1194 -38.17 -18.97 11.36
N LYS A 1195 -38.25 -20.27 11.06
CA LYS A 1195 -38.77 -20.78 9.78
C LYS A 1195 -40.30 -20.80 9.74
N MET A 1196 -40.88 -20.26 8.67
CA MET A 1196 -42.32 -20.10 8.46
C MET A 1196 -42.74 -20.66 7.11
N ASN A 1197 -43.93 -21.25 7.03
CA ASN A 1197 -44.52 -21.68 5.76
C ASN A 1197 -45.29 -20.51 5.14
N VAL A 1198 -44.88 -20.09 3.93
CA VAL A 1198 -45.46 -18.97 3.18
C VAL A 1198 -46.21 -19.43 1.92
N GLN A 1199 -46.44 -20.72 1.74
CA GLN A 1199 -47.06 -21.29 0.55
C GLN A 1199 -48.50 -20.78 0.32
N ALA A 1200 -49.24 -20.51 1.39
CA ALA A 1200 -50.62 -20.01 1.31
C ALA A 1200 -50.72 -18.52 0.94
N LEU A 1201 -49.60 -17.80 0.88
CA LEU A 1201 -49.58 -16.41 0.45
C LEU A 1201 -49.65 -16.33 -1.08
N PRO A 1202 -50.44 -15.40 -1.66
CA PRO A 1202 -50.47 -15.20 -3.09
C PRO A 1202 -49.10 -14.72 -3.60
N ARG A 1203 -48.83 -14.91 -4.90
CA ARG A 1203 -47.61 -14.37 -5.54
C ARG A 1203 -47.59 -12.85 -5.41
N GLY A 1204 -46.44 -12.27 -5.05
CA GLY A 1204 -46.29 -10.81 -4.92
C GLY A 1204 -45.31 -10.36 -3.84
N PHE A 1205 -45.31 -9.06 -3.56
CA PHE A 1205 -44.46 -8.40 -2.56
C PHE A 1205 -45.18 -8.29 -1.21
N PHE A 1206 -44.44 -8.57 -0.13
CA PHE A 1206 -44.95 -8.50 1.23
C PHE A 1206 -43.98 -7.76 2.15
N VAL A 1207 -44.55 -7.11 3.17
CA VAL A 1207 -43.81 -6.48 4.27
C VAL A 1207 -43.95 -7.35 5.51
N ILE A 1208 -42.85 -7.61 6.20
CA ILE A 1208 -42.78 -8.41 7.42
C ILE A 1208 -42.43 -7.46 8.56
N THR A 1209 -43.16 -7.55 9.67
CA THR A 1209 -42.86 -6.88 10.94
C THR A 1209 -42.54 -7.94 12.00
N VAL A 1210 -41.43 -7.78 12.70
CA VAL A 1210 -40.96 -8.68 13.76
C VAL A 1210 -40.86 -7.91 15.06
N GLU A 1211 -41.53 -8.38 16.10
CA GLU A 1211 -41.38 -7.90 17.48
C GLU A 1211 -40.39 -8.83 18.21
N LEU A 1212 -39.40 -8.24 18.86
CA LEU A 1212 -38.38 -8.91 19.62
C LEU A 1212 -38.78 -9.06 21.09
N LYS A 1213 -38.02 -9.85 21.86
CA LYS A 1213 -38.28 -10.11 23.29
C LYS A 1213 -38.25 -8.82 24.13
N ASP A 1214 -37.37 -7.88 23.79
CA ASP A 1214 -37.25 -6.56 24.42
C ASP A 1214 -38.38 -5.58 24.04
N GLY A 1215 -39.28 -5.98 23.14
CA GLY A 1215 -40.41 -5.17 22.66
C GLY A 1215 -40.10 -4.30 21.45
N GLN A 1216 -38.86 -4.27 20.96
CA GLN A 1216 -38.50 -3.55 19.73
C GLN A 1216 -39.14 -4.20 18.50
N LYS A 1217 -39.46 -3.39 17.49
CA LYS A 1217 -40.09 -3.84 16.25
C LYS A 1217 -39.22 -3.52 15.05
N HIS A 1218 -38.92 -4.53 14.25
CA HIS A 1218 -38.15 -4.43 13.01
C HIS A 1218 -39.02 -4.76 11.81
N GLN A 1219 -38.71 -4.20 10.65
CA GLN A 1219 -39.41 -4.49 9.40
C GLN A 1219 -38.45 -4.92 8.31
N THR A 1220 -38.89 -5.84 7.45
CA THR A 1220 -38.18 -6.25 6.23
C THR A 1220 -39.19 -6.60 5.14
N THR A 1221 -38.74 -6.85 3.92
CA THR A 1221 -39.64 -7.22 2.80
C THR A 1221 -39.24 -8.55 2.19
N PHE A 1222 -40.19 -9.25 1.58
CA PHE A 1222 -39.88 -10.43 0.77
C PHE A 1222 -40.83 -10.59 -0.42
N VAL A 1223 -40.34 -11.31 -1.44
CA VAL A 1223 -41.07 -11.63 -2.66
C VAL A 1223 -41.50 -13.10 -2.63
N LYS A 1224 -42.81 -13.34 -2.77
CA LYS A 1224 -43.38 -14.68 -2.95
C LYS A 1224 -43.47 -15.01 -4.44
N LYS A 1225 -42.75 -16.05 -4.87
CA LYS A 1225 -42.81 -16.61 -6.23
C LYS A 1225 -43.97 -17.57 -6.43
#